data_AF-A0A1H4SI32-F1
#
_entry.id   AF-A0A1H4SI32-F1
#
_cell.length_a   1.000
_cell.length_b   1.000
_cell.length_c   1.000
_cell.angle_alpha   90.00
_cell.angle_beta   90.00
_cell.angle_gamma   90.00
#
_symmetry.space_group_name_H-M   'P 1'
#
loop_
_entity.id
_entity.type
_entity.pdbx_description
1 polymer ?
#
loop_
_entity_poly.entity_id
_entity_poly.type
_entity_poly.pdbx_seq_one_letter_code
_entity_poly.pdbx_strand_id
1 'polypeptide(L)'
;MGNELEFKISTGLKDIIGKDLITDEFIAVFELVKNSYDAFAKNVIITIEDDKLIISDDGKGMSLDDLKNKWLFVAYSAKKDNSEDNNDSGKNESYRDIIQERKHYAGAKGIGRFSSDRLGKVLTIKTKKIDSSKLEELEIDWSKFETNQKNTFETVKVNHNTLDKTVKFPKNSNSGTILEISNLYNVWDRTRILALKHSLEKLINPFSEKNDFNIEIICKKELSEDKNGVYTTGSKEIKGKKYFNRDKVNGSIKNAILDILELKTSQITFKISKGKIETKIIDRGELIYHTKEPAKEFKIIKNLQIDLYFLNRSAKLNFSLKMGIQPLHFGSIFLFKNGFRVQPFGEKGDDSWGIDFRAQQGYNRFLGTRNLFGRVSISTNDTEQFKEVSSRDGGLIETPGYYELMNAFKLAHRRLERYVVGVLWGEGFKRQKYFGNNTDKAEQYKLQLSTDKDSENIDVAKSNLGSKIDFIQIIKSLSNNKDVEIIDFNKDFIDLVNEKIDESQIKFISDLKDIANKTDDSKLQNKVYDIEQAFEKLKQEKEKAERRVTEEEKRRKQAEKKANEQEKARKDAERKALKEEEKRRKAELKAETKEKERAQAELAKVKAQLKAKEEEEKRKKEEVARKEAEKREQKRKEQISLIKSAETIEYKDLRDSNHIIGVYSETISSKILSLKRKLDKNKIPTKTQLIDFISAINLANEKIGTITRFTTKANYLKASLQTKENIVSFIKNYVEKTYTVLHKINVEFIDSDIEFIKEFKPIELTVVIDNILNNSRKKNAKKAIFSFSISNNNLTVSIKDIGEPLNKDLNSSIIFEEGITTTRGSGLGLSHVKRIVEEELNGKIIHNPEYTNGFELKITLNK
;
A
#
# COMPACT_ATOMS: atom_id res chain seq x y z
N MET A 1 -5.86 -14.52 -69.81
CA MET A 1 -5.00 -14.95 -68.69
C MET A 1 -4.66 -13.71 -67.89
N GLY A 2 -5.03 -13.66 -66.61
CA GLY A 2 -4.61 -12.56 -65.74
C GLY A 2 -3.17 -12.79 -65.31
N ASN A 3 -2.34 -11.74 -65.34
CA ASN A 3 -0.97 -11.84 -64.82
C ASN A 3 -1.03 -11.98 -63.30
N GLU A 4 -0.51 -13.08 -62.78
CA GLU A 4 -0.29 -13.27 -61.35
C GLU A 4 0.90 -12.39 -60.92
N LEU A 5 0.74 -11.66 -59.83
CA LEU A 5 1.77 -10.79 -59.24
C LEU A 5 2.13 -11.31 -57.85
N GLU A 6 3.38 -11.11 -57.44
CA GLU A 6 3.91 -11.57 -56.14
C GLU A 6 4.27 -10.40 -55.21
N PHE A 7 4.20 -10.66 -53.90
CA PHE A 7 4.68 -9.72 -52.90
C PHE A 7 6.20 -9.80 -52.77
N LYS A 8 6.85 -8.64 -52.61
CA LYS A 8 8.30 -8.54 -52.33
C LYS A 8 8.55 -8.24 -50.86
N ILE A 9 9.55 -8.90 -50.28
CA ILE A 9 9.94 -8.70 -48.89
C ILE A 9 11.20 -7.82 -48.85
N SER A 10 11.07 -6.61 -48.33
CA SER A 10 12.19 -5.67 -48.15
C SER A 10 13.18 -6.16 -47.07
N THR A 11 14.46 -5.83 -47.20
CA THR A 11 15.45 -6.01 -46.12
C THR A 11 15.07 -5.29 -44.82
N GLY A 12 14.21 -4.26 -44.88
CA GLY A 12 13.68 -3.57 -43.70
C GLY A 12 12.87 -4.47 -42.76
N LEU A 13 12.40 -5.63 -43.22
CA LEU A 13 11.75 -6.62 -42.36
C LEU A 13 12.65 -7.05 -41.19
N LYS A 14 13.99 -7.08 -41.39
CA LYS A 14 14.98 -7.41 -40.37
C LYS A 14 14.80 -6.57 -39.10
N ASP A 15 14.64 -5.25 -39.25
CA ASP A 15 14.52 -4.34 -38.10
C ASP A 15 13.20 -4.56 -37.35
N ILE A 16 12.10 -4.75 -38.12
CA ILE A 16 10.76 -5.01 -37.58
C ILE A 16 10.71 -6.29 -36.75
N ILE A 17 11.39 -7.36 -37.17
CA ILE A 17 11.38 -8.67 -36.46
C ILE A 17 12.54 -8.83 -35.46
N GLY A 18 13.56 -7.96 -35.55
CA GLY A 18 14.73 -7.92 -34.68
C GLY A 18 14.63 -6.78 -33.66
N LYS A 19 15.41 -5.71 -33.87
CA LYS A 19 15.61 -4.64 -32.89
C LYS A 19 14.36 -3.86 -32.48
N ASP A 20 13.32 -3.82 -33.32
CA ASP A 20 12.07 -3.11 -33.02
C ASP A 20 11.07 -3.98 -32.25
N LEU A 21 11.11 -5.30 -32.48
CA LEU A 21 10.23 -6.25 -31.77
C LEU A 21 10.71 -6.55 -30.36
N ILE A 22 12.02 -6.68 -30.19
CA ILE A 22 12.66 -7.00 -28.91
C ILE A 22 13.35 -5.74 -28.43
N THR A 23 12.62 -4.95 -27.65
CA THR A 23 13.07 -3.62 -27.19
C THR A 23 14.02 -3.69 -26.00
N ASP A 24 14.06 -4.81 -25.28
CA ASP A 24 14.90 -5.01 -24.10
C ASP A 24 16.02 -6.03 -24.39
N GLU A 25 17.26 -5.62 -24.12
CA GLU A 25 18.48 -6.42 -24.31
C GLU A 25 18.57 -7.65 -23.38
N PHE A 26 18.02 -7.58 -22.17
CA PHE A 26 17.95 -8.73 -21.26
C PHE A 26 16.95 -9.76 -21.78
N ILE A 27 15.84 -9.30 -22.38
CA ILE A 27 14.89 -10.18 -23.08
C ILE A 27 15.57 -10.85 -24.28
N ALA A 28 16.43 -10.12 -25.00
CA ALA A 28 17.20 -10.69 -26.10
C ALA A 28 18.13 -11.83 -25.64
N VAL A 29 18.90 -11.62 -24.56
CA VAL A 29 19.73 -12.70 -23.97
C VAL A 29 18.85 -13.86 -23.48
N PHE A 30 17.72 -13.56 -22.85
CA PHE A 30 16.76 -14.56 -22.37
C PHE A 30 16.27 -15.48 -23.50
N GLU A 31 15.88 -14.93 -24.65
CA GLU A 31 15.41 -15.74 -25.79
C GLU A 31 16.52 -16.63 -26.38
N LEU A 32 17.78 -16.16 -26.36
CA LEU A 32 18.92 -16.97 -26.79
C LEU A 32 19.22 -18.11 -25.80
N VAL A 33 19.17 -17.85 -24.49
CA VAL A 33 19.33 -18.90 -23.45
C VAL A 33 18.19 -19.93 -23.51
N LYS A 34 16.97 -19.49 -23.81
CA LYS A 34 15.81 -20.35 -24.01
C LYS A 34 15.98 -21.30 -25.20
N ASN A 35 16.64 -20.85 -26.27
CA ASN A 35 16.98 -21.73 -27.41
C ASN A 35 17.94 -22.85 -27.00
N SER A 36 18.90 -22.57 -26.12
CA SER A 36 19.80 -23.59 -25.58
C SER A 36 19.03 -24.64 -24.76
N TYR A 37 18.05 -24.23 -23.95
CA TYR A 37 17.18 -25.19 -23.25
C TYR A 37 16.34 -26.04 -24.21
N ASP A 38 15.72 -25.42 -25.22
CA ASP A 38 14.96 -26.14 -26.25
C ASP A 38 15.85 -27.10 -27.08
N ALA A 39 17.17 -26.85 -27.13
CA ALA A 39 18.17 -27.75 -27.70
C ALA A 39 18.62 -28.87 -26.72
N PHE A 40 17.92 -29.04 -25.60
CA PHE A 40 18.20 -29.98 -24.52
C PHE A 40 19.56 -29.79 -23.82
N ALA A 41 20.13 -28.59 -23.87
CA ALA A 41 21.34 -28.27 -23.12
C ALA A 41 21.11 -28.43 -21.60
N LYS A 42 22.17 -28.77 -20.88
CA LYS A 42 22.24 -28.79 -19.42
C LYS A 42 23.05 -27.62 -18.87
N ASN A 43 24.01 -27.13 -19.64
CA ASN A 43 24.91 -26.06 -19.23
C ASN A 43 24.96 -24.97 -20.30
N VAL A 44 24.77 -23.73 -19.88
CA VAL A 44 24.93 -22.53 -20.71
C VAL A 44 25.95 -21.61 -20.04
N ILE A 45 26.94 -21.16 -20.81
CA ILE A 45 27.95 -20.20 -20.38
C ILE A 45 27.73 -18.90 -21.16
N ILE A 46 27.55 -17.81 -20.44
CA ILE A 46 27.47 -16.45 -20.97
C ILE A 46 28.80 -15.77 -20.66
N THR A 47 29.61 -15.52 -21.69
CA THR A 47 30.89 -14.81 -21.56
C THR A 47 30.72 -13.38 -22.04
N ILE A 48 31.12 -12.41 -21.21
CA ILE A 48 31.02 -10.98 -21.49
C ILE A 48 32.43 -10.40 -21.55
N GLU A 49 32.79 -9.89 -22.72
CA GLU A 49 34.05 -9.19 -23.01
C GLU A 49 33.75 -7.72 -23.36
N ASP A 50 34.75 -6.93 -23.74
CA ASP A 50 34.55 -5.48 -23.95
C ASP A 50 33.71 -5.15 -25.20
N ASP A 51 33.84 -5.93 -26.26
CA ASP A 51 33.16 -5.74 -27.55
C ASP A 51 32.27 -6.94 -27.96
N LYS A 52 32.18 -7.96 -27.09
CA LYS A 52 31.52 -9.24 -27.40
C LYS A 52 30.68 -9.79 -26.26
N LEU A 53 29.55 -10.39 -26.63
CA LEU A 53 28.71 -11.21 -25.77
C LEU A 53 28.59 -12.59 -26.41
N ILE A 54 29.04 -13.62 -25.70
CA ILE A 54 29.10 -15.00 -26.18
C ILE A 54 28.17 -15.87 -25.35
N ILE A 55 27.25 -16.58 -26.00
CA ILE A 55 26.38 -17.57 -25.36
C ILE A 55 26.75 -18.93 -25.91
N SER A 56 27.17 -19.85 -25.05
CA SER A 56 27.62 -21.18 -25.42
C SER A 56 26.86 -22.24 -24.65
N ASP A 57 26.36 -23.28 -25.33
CA ASP A 57 25.62 -24.39 -24.75
C ASP A 57 26.17 -25.77 -25.14
N ASP A 58 25.82 -26.78 -24.35
CA ASP A 58 26.15 -28.20 -24.55
C ASP A 58 24.98 -29.03 -25.13
N GLY A 59 24.07 -28.38 -25.87
CA GLY A 59 22.88 -29.01 -26.44
C GLY A 59 23.14 -29.90 -27.66
N LYS A 60 22.05 -30.26 -28.36
CA LYS A 60 22.07 -31.15 -29.53
C LYS A 60 22.85 -30.60 -30.73
N GLY A 61 23.05 -29.29 -30.80
CA GLY A 61 23.69 -28.60 -31.92
C GLY A 61 22.89 -28.66 -33.23
N MET A 62 23.44 -28.10 -34.30
CA MET A 62 22.82 -28.05 -35.64
C MET A 62 23.77 -28.59 -36.71
N SER A 63 23.21 -29.22 -37.74
CA SER A 63 23.91 -29.53 -38.99
C SER A 63 23.80 -28.38 -39.99
N LEU A 64 24.50 -28.48 -41.13
CA LEU A 64 24.32 -27.53 -42.24
C LEU A 64 22.87 -27.48 -42.74
N ASP A 65 22.19 -28.62 -42.76
CA ASP A 65 20.78 -28.69 -43.15
C ASP A 65 19.88 -27.96 -42.15
N ASP A 66 20.11 -28.18 -40.85
CA ASP A 66 19.40 -27.47 -39.79
C ASP A 66 19.65 -25.94 -39.88
N LEU A 67 20.89 -25.51 -40.19
CA LEU A 67 21.21 -24.10 -40.38
C LEU A 67 20.44 -23.49 -41.58
N LYS A 68 20.35 -24.19 -42.70
CA LYS A 68 19.67 -23.70 -43.91
C LYS A 68 18.16 -23.71 -43.75
N ASN A 69 17.60 -24.85 -43.38
CA ASN A 69 16.16 -25.11 -43.45
C ASN A 69 15.42 -24.72 -42.17
N LYS A 70 16.13 -24.53 -41.05
CA LYS A 70 15.52 -24.11 -39.77
C LYS A 70 16.00 -22.74 -39.32
N TRP A 71 17.32 -22.53 -39.23
CA TRP A 71 17.87 -21.27 -38.70
C TRP A 71 17.78 -20.10 -39.68
N LEU A 72 18.12 -20.28 -40.96
CA LEU A 72 18.05 -19.21 -41.96
C LEU A 72 16.64 -19.01 -42.53
N PHE A 73 15.73 -19.96 -42.32
CA PHE A 73 14.35 -19.87 -42.81
C PHE A 73 13.47 -18.99 -41.90
N VAL A 74 13.46 -17.68 -42.13
CA VAL A 74 12.77 -16.65 -41.30
C VAL A 74 11.29 -16.98 -41.06
N ALA A 75 10.83 -16.79 -39.82
CA ALA A 75 9.47 -17.06 -39.35
C ALA A 75 8.99 -18.53 -39.46
N TYR A 76 9.86 -19.45 -39.88
CA TYR A 76 9.60 -20.89 -39.80
C TYR A 76 9.97 -21.43 -38.41
N SER A 77 9.11 -22.30 -37.88
CA SER A 77 9.36 -23.04 -36.64
C SER A 77 8.95 -24.50 -36.82
N ALA A 78 9.94 -25.38 -36.96
CA ALA A 78 9.77 -26.84 -36.98
C ALA A 78 9.13 -27.41 -35.69
N LYS A 79 9.01 -26.57 -34.66
CA LYS A 79 8.30 -26.87 -33.40
C LYS A 79 6.79 -26.70 -33.53
N LYS A 80 6.30 -25.87 -34.46
CA LYS A 80 4.86 -25.64 -34.68
C LYS A 80 4.22 -26.74 -35.53
N ASP A 81 4.99 -27.37 -36.42
CA ASP A 81 4.54 -28.45 -37.29
C ASP A 81 4.93 -29.86 -36.79
N ASN A 82 5.49 -29.96 -35.57
CA ASN A 82 5.97 -31.20 -34.94
C ASN A 82 7.06 -31.96 -35.73
N SER A 83 7.78 -31.30 -36.65
CA SER A 83 8.85 -31.94 -37.45
C SER A 83 10.22 -31.96 -36.75
N GLU A 84 10.34 -31.29 -35.60
CA GLU A 84 11.61 -31.09 -34.86
C GLU A 84 12.38 -32.40 -34.55
N ASP A 85 11.68 -33.48 -34.15
CA ASP A 85 12.29 -34.72 -33.61
C ASP A 85 11.74 -36.03 -34.24
N ASN A 86 11.04 -36.00 -35.38
CA ASN A 86 10.41 -37.21 -35.96
C ASN A 86 11.38 -38.33 -36.39
N ASN A 87 12.70 -38.09 -36.37
CA ASN A 87 13.72 -39.03 -36.86
C ASN A 87 14.65 -39.62 -35.79
N ASP A 88 14.41 -39.41 -34.48
CA ASP A 88 15.23 -40.02 -33.42
C ASP A 88 14.55 -41.25 -32.80
N SER A 89 14.44 -42.33 -33.59
CA SER A 89 13.73 -43.57 -33.25
C SER A 89 14.54 -44.55 -32.38
N GLY A 90 15.56 -44.10 -31.65
CA GLY A 90 16.39 -45.01 -30.86
C GLY A 90 17.07 -44.36 -29.67
N LYS A 91 16.44 -44.35 -28.49
CA LYS A 91 17.10 -44.32 -27.17
C LYS A 91 16.15 -44.65 -26.01
N ASN A 92 16.63 -45.54 -25.14
CA ASN A 92 16.18 -46.12 -23.86
C ASN A 92 14.91 -45.62 -23.15
N GLU A 93 14.20 -46.55 -22.49
CA GLU A 93 12.97 -46.32 -21.70
C GLU A 93 13.12 -45.26 -20.59
N SER A 94 14.29 -45.12 -19.96
CA SER A 94 14.58 -44.03 -18.99
C SER A 94 14.67 -42.64 -19.63
N TYR A 95 15.00 -42.56 -20.93
CA TYR A 95 15.08 -41.32 -21.70
C TYR A 95 13.69 -40.84 -22.14
N ARG A 96 12.72 -41.76 -22.31
CA ARG A 96 11.31 -41.44 -22.63
C ARG A 96 10.62 -40.62 -21.54
N ASP A 97 10.92 -40.86 -20.26
CA ASP A 97 10.33 -40.12 -19.15
C ASP A 97 10.86 -38.68 -19.05
N ILE A 98 12.15 -38.48 -19.35
CA ILE A 98 12.77 -37.15 -19.45
C ILE A 98 12.23 -36.39 -20.66
N ILE A 99 11.99 -37.09 -21.78
CA ILE A 99 11.37 -36.54 -22.99
C ILE A 99 9.91 -36.11 -22.72
N GLN A 100 9.13 -36.85 -21.94
CA GLN A 100 7.73 -36.47 -21.66
C GLN A 100 7.60 -35.15 -20.90
N GLU A 101 8.50 -34.86 -19.95
CA GLU A 101 8.48 -33.59 -19.20
C GLU A 101 9.06 -32.41 -20.03
N ARG A 102 10.13 -32.63 -20.82
CA ARG A 102 10.75 -31.59 -21.67
C ARG A 102 10.12 -31.42 -23.05
N LYS A 103 9.11 -32.21 -23.42
CA LYS A 103 8.37 -32.13 -24.70
C LYS A 103 7.67 -30.80 -24.95
N HIS A 104 7.51 -29.99 -23.91
CA HIS A 104 6.85 -28.70 -24.00
C HIS A 104 7.85 -27.61 -24.41
N TYR A 105 8.00 -27.37 -25.72
CA TYR A 105 8.86 -26.32 -26.25
C TYR A 105 8.52 -24.94 -25.68
N ALA A 106 9.55 -24.17 -25.37
CA ALA A 106 9.38 -22.84 -24.81
C ALA A 106 9.30 -21.76 -25.92
N GLY A 107 10.00 -21.92 -27.05
CA GLY A 107 10.00 -20.98 -28.18
C GLY A 107 9.32 -21.54 -29.45
N ALA A 108 8.19 -20.97 -29.89
CA ALA A 108 7.35 -21.54 -30.97
C ALA A 108 7.21 -20.69 -32.25
N LYS A 109 7.85 -19.50 -32.34
CA LYS A 109 7.62 -18.52 -33.43
C LYS A 109 8.72 -18.41 -34.48
N GLY A 110 9.90 -19.02 -34.26
CA GLY A 110 11.02 -18.97 -35.22
C GLY A 110 11.73 -17.60 -35.35
N ILE A 111 11.34 -16.58 -34.56
CA ILE A 111 11.92 -15.23 -34.61
C ILE A 111 12.91 -14.93 -33.47
N GLY A 112 12.92 -15.73 -32.40
CA GLY A 112 13.77 -15.49 -31.21
C GLY A 112 15.29 -15.58 -31.44
N ARG A 113 15.72 -15.89 -32.67
CA ARG A 113 17.12 -15.82 -33.11
C ARG A 113 17.54 -14.42 -33.56
N PHE A 114 16.59 -13.59 -33.99
CA PHE A 114 16.85 -12.17 -34.29
C PHE A 114 17.09 -11.35 -33.01
N SER A 115 16.92 -11.95 -31.83
CA SER A 115 17.41 -11.40 -30.56
C SER A 115 18.90 -11.02 -30.61
N SER A 116 19.72 -11.72 -31.41
CA SER A 116 21.13 -11.34 -31.58
C SER A 116 21.30 -9.97 -32.24
N ASP A 117 20.40 -9.59 -33.16
CA ASP A 117 20.41 -8.28 -33.81
C ASP A 117 20.11 -7.15 -32.83
N ARG A 118 19.37 -7.42 -31.74
CA ARG A 118 19.18 -6.42 -30.68
C ARG A 118 20.47 -6.15 -29.89
N LEU A 119 21.36 -7.14 -29.81
CA LEU A 119 22.53 -7.13 -28.94
C LEU A 119 23.76 -6.53 -29.63
N GLY A 120 23.98 -6.83 -30.90
CA GLY A 120 25.12 -6.33 -31.67
C GLY A 120 24.96 -6.50 -33.18
N LYS A 121 25.87 -5.88 -33.94
CA LYS A 121 25.79 -5.82 -35.41
C LYS A 121 26.18 -7.12 -36.12
N VAL A 122 27.01 -7.96 -35.49
CA VAL A 122 27.53 -9.18 -36.11
C VAL A 122 27.27 -10.38 -35.21
N LEU A 123 26.76 -11.45 -35.79
CA LEU A 123 26.57 -12.75 -35.14
C LEU A 123 27.43 -13.79 -35.85
N THR A 124 28.30 -14.48 -35.10
CA THR A 124 28.98 -15.70 -35.52
C THR A 124 28.41 -16.89 -34.77
N ILE A 125 27.91 -17.88 -35.51
CA ILE A 125 27.39 -19.13 -34.96
C ILE A 125 28.41 -20.22 -35.23
N LYS A 126 28.84 -20.93 -34.19
CA LYS A 126 29.65 -22.16 -34.31
C LYS A 126 28.85 -23.29 -33.69
N THR A 127 28.51 -24.32 -34.46
CA THR A 127 27.62 -25.38 -33.99
C THR A 127 28.07 -26.74 -34.48
N LYS A 128 27.87 -27.75 -33.64
CA LYS A 128 28.21 -29.13 -33.95
C LYS A 128 27.10 -30.04 -33.45
N LYS A 129 26.42 -30.69 -34.40
CA LYS A 129 25.36 -31.66 -34.10
C LYS A 129 25.92 -32.88 -33.35
N ILE A 130 25.12 -33.48 -32.49
CA ILE A 130 25.45 -34.77 -31.87
C ILE A 130 25.82 -35.79 -32.96
N ASP A 131 26.86 -36.59 -32.68
CA ASP A 131 27.38 -37.61 -33.59
C ASP A 131 27.94 -37.09 -34.95
N SER A 132 28.06 -35.77 -35.14
CA SER A 132 28.79 -35.18 -36.28
C SER A 132 30.28 -35.02 -35.96
N SER A 133 31.16 -35.18 -36.95
CA SER A 133 32.57 -34.81 -36.83
C SER A 133 32.84 -33.34 -37.18
N LYS A 134 31.98 -32.77 -38.04
CA LYS A 134 32.14 -31.44 -38.66
C LYS A 134 31.59 -30.33 -37.78
N LEU A 135 32.31 -29.22 -37.72
CA LEU A 135 31.87 -27.97 -37.13
C LEU A 135 31.31 -27.07 -38.25
N GLU A 136 30.10 -26.56 -38.07
CA GLU A 136 29.51 -25.58 -38.97
C GLU A 136 29.67 -24.18 -38.38
N GLU A 137 30.19 -23.25 -39.18
CA GLU A 137 30.37 -21.84 -38.81
C GLU A 137 29.57 -20.96 -39.76
N LEU A 138 28.72 -20.09 -39.22
CA LEU A 138 27.87 -19.16 -39.97
C LEU A 138 28.07 -17.73 -39.44
N GLU A 139 28.43 -16.81 -40.32
CA GLU A 139 28.63 -15.39 -39.98
C GLU A 139 27.56 -14.52 -40.64
N ILE A 140 26.85 -13.76 -39.81
CA ILE A 140 25.77 -12.86 -40.20
C ILE A 140 26.13 -11.45 -39.76
N ASP A 141 26.25 -10.55 -40.74
CA ASP A 141 26.40 -9.12 -40.51
C ASP A 141 25.06 -8.42 -40.75
N TRP A 142 24.42 -8.03 -39.66
CA TRP A 142 23.10 -7.41 -39.67
C TRP A 142 23.09 -6.05 -40.37
N SER A 143 24.23 -5.36 -40.43
CA SER A 143 24.34 -4.04 -41.06
C SER A 143 24.16 -4.08 -42.59
N LYS A 144 24.40 -5.24 -43.21
CA LYS A 144 24.17 -5.45 -44.65
C LYS A 144 22.69 -5.39 -45.04
N PHE A 145 21.79 -5.66 -44.10
CA PHE A 145 20.34 -5.55 -44.32
C PHE A 145 19.86 -4.10 -44.26
N GLU A 146 20.64 -3.19 -43.67
CA GLU A 146 20.28 -1.78 -43.46
C GLU A 146 20.74 -0.86 -44.60
N THR A 147 21.52 -1.37 -45.57
CA THR A 147 22.13 -0.53 -46.62
C THR A 147 21.12 0.06 -47.60
N ASN A 148 20.15 -0.72 -48.07
CA ASN A 148 19.12 -0.25 -49.01
C ASN A 148 17.82 -1.06 -48.88
N GLN A 149 16.76 -0.41 -48.38
CA GLN A 149 15.45 -1.05 -48.18
C GLN A 149 14.74 -1.46 -49.48
N LYS A 150 15.24 -1.06 -50.66
CA LYS A 150 14.72 -1.56 -51.95
C LYS A 150 15.19 -2.98 -52.28
N ASN A 151 16.25 -3.46 -51.63
CA ASN A 151 16.71 -4.83 -51.80
C ASN A 151 15.70 -5.81 -51.19
N THR A 152 15.60 -7.01 -51.76
CA THR A 152 14.80 -8.07 -51.16
C THR A 152 15.62 -8.84 -50.13
N PHE A 153 14.97 -9.28 -49.05
CA PHE A 153 15.63 -9.91 -47.90
C PHE A 153 16.53 -11.10 -48.29
N GLU A 154 16.07 -11.93 -49.23
CA GLU A 154 16.77 -13.12 -49.74
C GLU A 154 18.06 -12.82 -50.53
N THR A 155 18.25 -11.58 -51.02
CA THR A 155 19.43 -11.22 -51.81
C THR A 155 20.67 -10.95 -50.95
N VAL A 156 20.50 -10.78 -49.64
CA VAL A 156 21.59 -10.55 -48.69
C VAL A 156 22.22 -11.88 -48.32
N LYS A 157 23.41 -12.16 -48.86
CA LYS A 157 24.16 -13.41 -48.61
C LYS A 157 24.88 -13.36 -47.25
N VAL A 158 24.95 -14.52 -46.60
CA VAL A 158 25.69 -14.78 -45.36
C VAL A 158 26.83 -15.76 -45.62
N ASN A 159 27.92 -15.65 -44.85
CA ASN A 159 29.10 -16.50 -45.04
C ASN A 159 28.97 -17.78 -44.21
N HIS A 160 29.26 -18.93 -44.80
CA HIS A 160 29.25 -20.23 -44.12
C HIS A 160 30.53 -21.00 -44.43
N ASN A 161 31.08 -21.66 -43.41
CA ASN A 161 32.23 -22.55 -43.50
C ASN A 161 31.94 -23.86 -42.77
N THR A 162 32.38 -24.97 -43.35
CA THR A 162 32.45 -26.27 -42.66
C THR A 162 33.89 -26.56 -42.30
N LEU A 163 34.17 -26.77 -41.02
CA LEU A 163 35.51 -26.87 -40.47
C LEU A 163 35.73 -28.22 -39.78
N ASP A 164 36.89 -28.83 -40.02
CA ASP A 164 37.38 -30.01 -39.29
C ASP A 164 38.18 -29.57 -38.05
N LYS A 165 37.62 -28.65 -37.25
CA LYS A 165 38.24 -28.13 -36.04
C LYS A 165 37.53 -28.65 -34.79
N THR A 166 38.32 -28.99 -33.78
CA THR A 166 37.79 -29.29 -32.44
C THR A 166 37.49 -27.99 -31.71
N VAL A 167 36.21 -27.76 -31.42
CA VAL A 167 35.74 -26.69 -30.53
C VAL A 167 35.23 -27.33 -29.24
N LYS A 168 35.56 -26.71 -28.10
CA LYS A 168 35.08 -27.15 -26.80
C LYS A 168 33.80 -26.40 -26.45
N PHE A 169 32.70 -27.13 -26.32
CA PHE A 169 31.45 -26.63 -25.75
C PHE A 169 31.50 -26.73 -24.21
N PRO A 170 30.53 -26.15 -23.48
CA PRO A 170 30.50 -26.20 -22.01
C PRO A 170 30.67 -27.64 -21.50
N LYS A 171 31.34 -27.77 -20.35
CA LYS A 171 31.71 -29.08 -19.75
C LYS A 171 32.50 -30.01 -20.68
N ASN A 172 33.19 -29.47 -21.69
CA ASN A 172 33.91 -30.24 -22.72
C ASN A 172 32.99 -31.18 -23.53
N SER A 173 31.73 -30.78 -23.77
CA SER A 173 30.85 -31.53 -24.66
C SER A 173 31.36 -31.55 -26.11
N ASN A 174 31.04 -32.63 -26.82
CA ASN A 174 31.37 -32.82 -28.24
C ASN A 174 30.32 -32.22 -29.19
N SER A 175 29.15 -31.84 -28.66
CA SER A 175 28.07 -31.16 -29.39
C SER A 175 27.63 -29.91 -28.64
N GLY A 176 27.03 -28.98 -29.37
CA GLY A 176 26.53 -27.74 -28.81
C GLY A 176 26.50 -26.61 -29.83
N THR A 177 26.20 -25.41 -29.34
CA THR A 177 26.19 -24.18 -30.13
C THR A 177 26.88 -23.05 -29.38
N ILE A 178 27.62 -22.22 -30.11
CA ILE A 178 28.22 -20.97 -29.64
C ILE A 178 27.66 -19.85 -30.51
N LEU A 179 27.06 -18.85 -29.87
CA LEU A 179 26.62 -17.60 -30.47
C LEU A 179 27.56 -16.50 -29.99
N GLU A 180 28.44 -16.03 -30.86
CA GLU A 180 29.34 -14.91 -30.61
C GLU A 180 28.75 -13.66 -31.25
N ILE A 181 28.31 -12.71 -30.42
CA ILE A 181 27.72 -11.45 -30.86
C ILE A 181 28.75 -10.36 -30.61
N SER A 182 29.17 -9.68 -31.68
CA SER A 182 30.19 -8.64 -31.64
C SER A 182 29.65 -7.29 -32.15
N ASN A 183 30.43 -6.23 -31.96
CA ASN A 183 30.01 -4.85 -32.24
C ASN A 183 28.70 -4.52 -31.50
N LEU A 184 28.72 -4.72 -30.18
CA LEU A 184 27.57 -4.52 -29.31
C LEU A 184 27.10 -3.07 -29.36
N TYR A 185 25.77 -2.88 -29.36
CA TYR A 185 25.19 -1.53 -29.33
C TYR A 185 25.35 -0.83 -27.97
N ASN A 186 25.54 -1.63 -26.92
CA ASN A 186 25.53 -1.19 -25.53
C ASN A 186 26.82 -1.62 -24.82
N VAL A 187 27.31 -0.76 -23.92
CA VAL A 187 28.43 -1.10 -23.03
C VAL A 187 27.92 -1.96 -21.87
N TRP A 188 28.51 -3.15 -21.72
CA TRP A 188 28.25 -4.05 -20.59
C TRP A 188 29.17 -3.72 -19.43
N ASP A 189 28.76 -2.73 -18.64
CA ASP A 189 29.37 -2.40 -17.35
C ASP A 189 28.87 -3.35 -16.25
N ARG A 190 29.51 -3.31 -15.07
CA ARG A 190 29.12 -4.14 -13.92
C ARG A 190 27.63 -4.03 -13.59
N THR A 191 27.07 -2.83 -13.63
CA THR A 191 25.66 -2.57 -13.32
C THR A 191 24.73 -3.34 -14.26
N ARG A 192 24.97 -3.27 -15.56
CA ARG A 192 24.18 -3.95 -16.59
C ARG A 192 24.36 -5.47 -16.54
N ILE A 193 25.57 -5.95 -16.26
CA ILE A 193 25.84 -7.38 -16.10
C ILE A 193 25.10 -7.95 -14.88
N LEU A 194 25.12 -7.25 -13.74
CA LEU A 194 24.36 -7.66 -12.55
C LEU A 194 22.84 -7.62 -12.81
N ALA A 195 22.35 -6.61 -13.53
CA ALA A 195 20.94 -6.55 -13.94
C ALA A 195 20.55 -7.75 -14.82
N LEU A 196 21.38 -8.14 -15.79
CA LEU A 196 21.19 -9.35 -16.58
C LEU A 196 21.18 -10.60 -15.69
N LYS A 197 22.14 -10.73 -14.77
CA LYS A 197 22.19 -11.83 -13.81
C LYS A 197 20.89 -11.93 -13.01
N HIS A 198 20.39 -10.82 -12.47
CA HIS A 198 19.13 -10.79 -11.72
C HIS A 198 17.90 -11.07 -12.58
N SER A 199 17.92 -10.72 -13.87
CA SER A 199 16.86 -11.09 -14.81
C SER A 199 16.85 -12.60 -15.05
N LEU A 200 18.02 -13.19 -15.28
CA LEU A 200 18.22 -14.63 -15.48
C LEU A 200 17.96 -15.46 -14.21
N GLU A 201 18.15 -14.91 -13.00
CA GLU A 201 17.74 -15.58 -11.74
C GLU A 201 16.24 -15.91 -11.71
N LYS A 202 15.42 -15.13 -12.42
CA LYS A 202 13.96 -15.28 -12.49
C LYS A 202 13.50 -16.12 -13.69
N LEU A 203 14.42 -16.57 -14.54
CA LEU A 203 14.14 -17.26 -15.81
C LEU A 203 13.49 -18.62 -15.61
N ILE A 204 14.11 -19.43 -14.75
CA ILE A 204 13.77 -20.84 -14.56
C ILE A 204 12.82 -20.94 -13.38
N ASN A 205 11.81 -21.80 -13.51
CA ASN A 205 10.92 -22.13 -12.41
C ASN A 205 11.74 -22.61 -11.18
N PRO A 206 11.71 -21.89 -10.04
CA PRO A 206 12.43 -22.30 -8.83
C PRO A 206 11.94 -23.61 -8.25
N PHE A 207 10.70 -23.98 -8.54
CA PHE A 207 9.95 -25.02 -7.88
C PHE A 207 9.89 -26.32 -8.70
N SER A 208 10.66 -26.42 -9.78
CA SER A 208 10.84 -27.70 -10.45
C SER A 208 11.76 -28.60 -9.63
N GLU A 209 11.34 -29.84 -9.39
CA GLU A 209 12.14 -30.85 -8.68
C GLU A 209 13.43 -31.22 -9.44
N LYS A 210 13.52 -30.89 -10.74
CA LYS A 210 14.66 -31.16 -11.62
C LYS A 210 15.28 -29.85 -12.14
N ASN A 211 16.17 -29.24 -11.35
CA ASN A 211 16.97 -28.11 -11.83
C ASN A 211 18.27 -28.59 -12.50
N ASP A 212 18.13 -29.24 -13.66
CA ASP A 212 19.25 -29.77 -14.46
C ASP A 212 19.80 -28.75 -15.48
N PHE A 213 19.30 -27.51 -15.48
CA PHE A 213 19.70 -26.45 -16.41
C PHE A 213 20.47 -25.36 -15.66
N ASN A 214 21.78 -25.35 -15.86
CA ASN A 214 22.71 -24.44 -15.21
C ASN A 214 23.15 -23.33 -16.16
N ILE A 215 23.12 -22.09 -15.68
CA ILE A 215 23.59 -20.92 -16.41
C ILE A 215 24.74 -20.31 -15.62
N GLU A 216 25.84 -20.01 -16.29
CA GLU A 216 27.04 -19.41 -15.70
C GLU A 216 27.41 -18.13 -16.43
N ILE A 217 27.76 -17.07 -15.68
CA ILE A 217 28.30 -15.84 -16.24
C ILE A 217 29.81 -15.78 -15.99
N ILE A 218 30.57 -15.46 -17.04
CA ILE A 218 32.02 -15.26 -17.00
C ILE A 218 32.36 -13.88 -17.57
N CYS A 219 33.02 -13.06 -16.77
CA CYS A 219 33.51 -11.74 -17.17
C CYS A 219 34.88 -11.50 -16.51
N LYS A 220 35.95 -11.66 -17.31
CA LYS A 220 37.34 -11.62 -16.82
C LYS A 220 37.69 -10.29 -16.14
N LYS A 221 37.22 -9.17 -16.69
CA LYS A 221 37.47 -7.82 -16.14
C LYS A 221 36.86 -7.59 -14.75
N GLU A 222 35.82 -8.33 -14.39
CA GLU A 222 35.13 -8.21 -13.10
C GLU A 222 35.70 -9.17 -12.02
N LEU A 223 36.65 -10.05 -12.36
CA LEU A 223 37.20 -11.03 -11.42
C LEU A 223 37.95 -10.39 -10.24
N SER A 224 38.62 -9.26 -10.45
CA SER A 224 39.30 -8.51 -9.39
C SER A 224 38.29 -7.86 -8.45
N GLU A 225 37.26 -7.21 -8.99
CA GLU A 225 36.19 -6.58 -8.21
C GLU A 225 35.37 -7.60 -7.41
N ASP A 226 35.06 -8.76 -8.00
CA ASP A 226 34.37 -9.85 -7.30
C ASP A 226 35.19 -10.43 -6.13
N LYS A 227 36.52 -10.31 -6.15
CA LYS A 227 37.43 -10.72 -5.06
C LYS A 227 37.59 -9.62 -4.00
N ASN A 228 37.62 -8.35 -4.41
CA ASN A 228 37.97 -7.23 -3.54
C ASN A 228 36.87 -6.87 -2.53
N GLY A 229 35.62 -7.28 -2.75
CA GLY A 229 34.61 -7.14 -1.71
C GLY A 229 34.06 -5.71 -1.50
N VAL A 230 34.40 -4.75 -2.37
CA VAL A 230 34.04 -3.32 -2.22
C VAL A 230 33.03 -2.95 -3.31
N TYR A 231 31.97 -2.21 -2.94
CA TYR A 231 31.06 -1.62 -3.93
C TYR A 231 31.19 -0.10 -3.97
N THR A 232 31.36 0.40 -5.19
CA THR A 232 31.02 1.76 -5.60
C THR A 232 29.68 1.74 -6.32
N THR A 233 28.70 2.54 -5.88
CA THR A 233 27.53 2.86 -6.72
C THR A 233 27.78 4.22 -7.34
N GLY A 234 28.20 4.24 -8.61
CA GLY A 234 28.80 5.44 -9.20
C GLY A 234 30.15 5.77 -8.54
N SER A 235 30.36 7.02 -8.10
CA SER A 235 31.62 7.49 -7.50
C SER A 235 31.71 7.39 -5.96
N LYS A 236 30.79 6.67 -5.30
CA LYS A 236 30.81 6.52 -3.82
C LYS A 236 30.98 5.08 -3.37
N GLU A 237 32.07 4.81 -2.64
CA GLU A 237 32.23 3.61 -1.83
C GLU A 237 31.15 3.55 -0.75
N ILE A 238 30.45 2.42 -0.64
CA ILE A 238 29.49 2.17 0.44
C ILE A 238 30.18 1.28 1.48
N LYS A 239 30.86 1.89 2.46
CA LYS A 239 31.38 1.17 3.62
C LYS A 239 30.22 0.62 4.46
N GLY A 240 30.23 -0.69 4.75
CA GLY A 240 29.37 -1.32 5.76
C GLY A 240 28.18 -2.17 5.27
N LYS A 241 28.00 -2.40 3.95
CA LYS A 241 27.00 -3.40 3.48
C LYS A 241 27.56 -4.82 3.56
N LYS A 242 26.80 -5.77 4.13
CA LYS A 242 27.09 -7.20 4.06
C LYS A 242 27.08 -7.65 2.59
N TYR A 243 28.07 -8.46 2.20
CA TYR A 243 28.22 -9.00 0.86
C TYR A 243 27.18 -10.11 0.60
N PHE A 244 26.38 -9.98 -0.46
CA PHE A 244 25.52 -11.07 -0.93
C PHE A 244 26.18 -11.81 -2.10
N ASN A 245 26.08 -13.14 -2.16
CA ASN A 245 26.57 -13.92 -3.30
C ASN A 245 25.95 -13.48 -4.64
N ARG A 246 24.74 -12.90 -4.56
CA ARG A 246 23.98 -12.33 -5.66
C ARG A 246 24.67 -11.14 -6.34
N ASP A 247 25.51 -10.40 -5.60
CA ASP A 247 26.16 -9.19 -6.08
C ASP A 247 27.53 -9.47 -6.76
N LYS A 248 27.94 -10.74 -6.84
CA LYS A 248 29.09 -11.18 -7.64
C LYS A 248 28.67 -11.30 -9.10
N VAL A 249 29.49 -10.81 -10.03
CA VAL A 249 29.22 -10.97 -11.46
C VAL A 249 29.44 -12.44 -11.86
N ASN A 250 30.63 -12.97 -11.59
CA ASN A 250 31.05 -14.26 -12.06
C ASN A 250 30.38 -15.42 -11.30
N GLY A 251 30.16 -16.52 -12.01
CA GLY A 251 29.73 -17.81 -11.47
C GLY A 251 28.29 -18.20 -11.85
N SER A 252 27.87 -19.35 -11.33
CA SER A 252 26.55 -19.93 -11.61
C SER A 252 25.43 -19.06 -11.07
N ILE A 253 24.39 -18.90 -11.88
CA ILE A 253 23.15 -18.22 -11.51
C ILE A 253 22.36 -19.18 -10.62
N LYS A 254 22.23 -18.83 -9.34
CA LYS A 254 21.41 -19.58 -8.39
C LYS A 254 20.01 -19.00 -8.37
N ASN A 255 19.00 -19.86 -8.32
CA ASN A 255 17.63 -19.39 -8.20
C ASN A 255 17.37 -18.84 -6.79
N ALA A 256 17.49 -17.52 -6.65
CA ALA A 256 17.32 -16.84 -5.38
C ALA A 256 15.88 -16.94 -4.84
N ILE A 257 14.92 -17.43 -5.64
CA ILE A 257 13.54 -17.60 -5.21
C ILE A 257 13.40 -18.79 -4.24
N LEU A 258 14.27 -19.80 -4.30
CA LEU A 258 14.25 -20.94 -3.38
C LEU A 258 14.41 -20.49 -1.92
N ASP A 259 15.28 -19.53 -1.65
CA ASP A 259 15.52 -18.97 -0.32
C ASP A 259 14.29 -18.27 0.28
N ILE A 260 13.38 -17.81 -0.59
CA ILE A 260 12.09 -17.16 -0.25
C ILE A 260 11.09 -18.20 0.24
N LEU A 261 11.15 -19.44 -0.27
CA LEU A 261 10.16 -20.49 0.04
C LEU A 261 10.30 -21.03 1.45
N GLU A 262 11.49 -20.89 2.03
CA GLU A 262 11.77 -21.24 3.41
C GLU A 262 11.19 -20.21 4.41
N LEU A 263 10.67 -19.07 3.93
CA LEU A 263 10.10 -18.06 4.83
C LEU A 263 8.82 -18.57 5.47
N LYS A 264 8.73 -18.49 6.79
CA LYS A 264 7.49 -18.73 7.53
C LYS A 264 6.47 -17.64 7.19
N THR A 265 5.50 -17.98 6.36
CA THR A 265 4.54 -17.04 5.80
C THR A 265 3.21 -17.73 5.54
N SER A 266 2.14 -16.96 5.32
CA SER A 266 0.86 -17.51 4.90
C SER A 266 0.91 -17.77 3.40
N GLN A 267 0.54 -18.97 2.97
CA GLN A 267 0.64 -19.39 1.58
C GLN A 267 -0.57 -20.19 1.13
N ILE A 268 -0.86 -20.09 -0.15
CA ILE A 268 -1.82 -20.95 -0.86
C ILE A 268 -1.08 -21.75 -1.92
N THR A 269 -1.33 -23.06 -1.95
CA THR A 269 -1.06 -23.90 -3.12
C THR A 269 -2.39 -24.29 -3.74
N PHE A 270 -2.59 -23.88 -4.98
CA PHE A 270 -3.80 -24.15 -5.76
C PHE A 270 -3.39 -24.90 -7.03
N LYS A 271 -3.87 -26.13 -7.20
CA LYS A 271 -3.48 -27.02 -8.29
C LYS A 271 -4.69 -27.49 -9.08
N ILE A 272 -4.68 -27.27 -10.39
CA ILE A 272 -5.60 -27.92 -11.33
C ILE A 272 -4.86 -29.08 -11.95
N SER A 273 -5.37 -30.30 -11.74
CA SER A 273 -4.85 -31.49 -12.41
C SER A 273 -5.93 -32.57 -12.48
N LYS A 274 -5.96 -33.34 -13.57
CA LYS A 274 -6.92 -34.45 -13.76
C LYS A 274 -8.38 -34.02 -13.56
N GLY A 275 -8.75 -32.80 -13.99
CA GLY A 275 -10.11 -32.26 -13.88
C GLY A 275 -10.55 -31.89 -12.46
N LYS A 276 -9.63 -31.82 -11.50
CA LYS A 276 -9.89 -31.42 -10.12
C LYS A 276 -9.01 -30.23 -9.72
N ILE A 277 -9.55 -29.40 -8.85
CA ILE A 277 -8.85 -28.34 -8.14
C ILE A 277 -8.53 -28.85 -6.74
N GLU A 278 -7.26 -28.80 -6.36
CA GLU A 278 -6.79 -29.04 -4.98
C GLU A 278 -6.30 -27.71 -4.42
N THR A 279 -6.79 -27.31 -3.25
CA THR A 279 -6.37 -26.08 -2.56
C THR A 279 -5.85 -26.40 -1.17
N LYS A 280 -4.65 -25.91 -0.84
CA LYS A 280 -4.06 -25.97 0.50
C LYS A 280 -3.72 -24.56 0.95
N ILE A 281 -4.24 -24.15 2.10
CA ILE A 281 -3.76 -22.96 2.81
C ILE A 281 -2.86 -23.43 3.94
N ILE A 282 -1.65 -22.89 3.99
CA ILE A 282 -0.68 -23.13 5.06
C ILE A 282 -0.33 -21.77 5.64
N ASP A 283 -0.21 -21.65 6.96
CA ASP A 283 0.26 -20.42 7.60
C ASP A 283 1.39 -20.73 8.56
N ARG A 284 2.57 -20.14 8.26
CA ARG A 284 3.79 -20.26 9.06
C ARG A 284 4.20 -21.72 9.34
N GLY A 285 3.89 -22.62 8.40
CA GLY A 285 4.21 -24.05 8.46
C GLY A 285 3.05 -24.96 8.91
N GLU A 286 1.94 -24.39 9.39
CA GLU A 286 0.78 -25.18 9.78
C GLU A 286 -0.30 -25.24 8.69
N LEU A 287 -0.87 -26.42 8.46
CA LEU A 287 -2.01 -26.56 7.56
C LEU A 287 -3.25 -25.90 8.17
N ILE A 288 -3.88 -25.02 7.40
CA ILE A 288 -5.09 -24.30 7.80
C ILE A 288 -6.34 -24.98 7.27
N TYR A 289 -6.36 -25.26 5.97
CA TYR A 289 -7.33 -26.18 5.38
C TYR A 289 -6.84 -26.73 4.04
N HIS A 290 -7.39 -27.88 3.69
CA HIS A 290 -7.15 -28.59 2.45
C HIS A 290 -8.49 -29.03 1.85
N THR A 291 -8.77 -28.62 0.62
CA THR A 291 -9.98 -28.98 -0.11
C THR A 291 -9.68 -29.56 -1.49
N LYS A 292 -10.61 -30.38 -1.99
CA LYS A 292 -10.68 -30.81 -3.39
C LYS A 292 -12.06 -30.52 -3.95
N GLU A 293 -12.12 -30.08 -5.20
CA GLU A 293 -13.36 -29.79 -5.91
C GLU A 293 -13.19 -30.06 -7.42
N PRO A 294 -14.26 -30.33 -8.17
CA PRO A 294 -14.18 -30.53 -9.61
C PRO A 294 -13.88 -29.21 -10.33
N ALA A 295 -12.98 -29.25 -11.33
CA ALA A 295 -12.58 -28.10 -12.12
C ALA A 295 -13.59 -27.77 -13.24
N LYS A 296 -14.89 -27.72 -12.93
CA LYS A 296 -15.98 -27.63 -13.94
C LYS A 296 -15.86 -26.40 -14.85
N GLU A 297 -15.34 -25.29 -14.30
CA GLU A 297 -15.19 -24.01 -15.00
C GLU A 297 -13.89 -23.91 -15.84
N PHE A 298 -12.98 -24.88 -15.74
CA PHE A 298 -11.67 -24.85 -16.40
C PHE A 298 -11.56 -26.02 -17.39
N LYS A 299 -11.96 -25.78 -18.65
CA LYS A 299 -12.02 -26.83 -19.69
C LYS A 299 -10.72 -26.91 -20.49
N ILE A 300 -10.04 -25.78 -20.66
CA ILE A 300 -8.82 -25.66 -21.47
C ILE A 300 -7.60 -26.00 -20.59
N ILE A 301 -7.59 -25.51 -19.34
CA ILE A 301 -6.48 -25.72 -18.41
C ILE A 301 -6.50 -27.15 -17.85
N LYS A 302 -5.52 -27.96 -18.27
CA LYS A 302 -5.34 -29.33 -17.76
C LYS A 302 -4.42 -29.42 -16.55
N ASN A 303 -3.31 -28.68 -16.57
CA ASN A 303 -2.27 -28.69 -15.55
C ASN A 303 -1.85 -27.25 -15.19
N LEU A 304 -2.24 -26.81 -14.00
CA LEU A 304 -1.91 -25.49 -13.45
C LEU A 304 -1.52 -25.63 -11.99
N GLN A 305 -0.48 -24.90 -11.58
CA GLN A 305 -0.15 -24.71 -10.18
C GLN A 305 0.04 -23.23 -9.89
N ILE A 306 -0.66 -22.73 -8.88
CA ILE A 306 -0.56 -21.37 -8.38
C ILE A 306 -0.09 -21.46 -6.93
N ASP A 307 1.07 -20.88 -6.65
CA ASP A 307 1.61 -20.78 -5.30
C ASP A 307 1.74 -19.30 -4.95
N LEU A 308 0.95 -18.79 -4.00
CA LEU A 308 1.01 -17.39 -3.56
C LEU A 308 1.39 -17.33 -2.08
N TYR A 309 2.25 -16.39 -1.75
CA TYR A 309 2.86 -16.18 -0.43
C TYR A 309 2.55 -14.76 0.03
N PHE A 310 1.91 -14.63 1.19
CA PHE A 310 1.58 -13.36 1.81
C PHE A 310 2.70 -12.93 2.76
N LEU A 311 3.56 -12.03 2.29
CA LEU A 311 4.68 -11.54 3.09
C LEU A 311 4.16 -10.57 4.18
N ASN A 312 4.09 -11.06 5.42
CA ASN A 312 3.90 -10.23 6.62
C ASN A 312 5.16 -9.35 6.87
N ARG A 313 5.15 -8.51 7.89
CA ARG A 313 6.24 -7.55 8.10
C ARG A 313 7.54 -8.25 8.44
N SER A 314 7.51 -9.29 9.29
CA SER A 314 8.66 -10.13 9.58
C SER A 314 9.22 -10.80 8.32
N ALA A 315 8.38 -11.44 7.52
CA ALA A 315 8.76 -12.09 6.26
C ALA A 315 9.36 -11.10 5.25
N LYS A 316 8.87 -9.85 5.18
CA LYS A 316 9.46 -8.79 4.33
C LYS A 316 10.85 -8.38 4.78
N LEU A 317 11.07 -8.30 6.10
CA LEU A 317 12.40 -8.01 6.66
C LEU A 317 13.35 -9.16 6.39
N ASN A 318 12.94 -10.41 6.68
CA ASN A 318 13.72 -11.61 6.41
C ASN A 318 14.03 -11.77 4.91
N PHE A 319 13.06 -11.49 4.03
CA PHE A 319 13.29 -11.42 2.59
C PHE A 319 14.39 -10.42 2.26
N SER A 320 14.27 -9.18 2.74
CA SER A 320 15.23 -8.12 2.42
C SER A 320 16.63 -8.45 2.95
N LEU A 321 16.71 -9.10 4.12
CA LEU A 321 17.95 -9.57 4.72
C LEU A 321 18.59 -10.73 3.95
N LYS A 322 17.81 -11.68 3.41
CA LYS A 322 18.33 -12.79 2.60
C LYS A 322 18.69 -12.35 1.17
N MET A 323 17.85 -11.52 0.56
CA MET A 323 17.89 -11.21 -0.88
C MET A 323 18.67 -9.94 -1.23
N GLY A 324 19.04 -9.12 -0.24
CA GLY A 324 19.70 -7.82 -0.44
C GLY A 324 18.82 -6.74 -1.06
N ILE A 325 17.57 -7.07 -1.43
CA ILE A 325 16.60 -6.14 -2.03
C ILE A 325 15.22 -6.34 -1.42
N GLN A 326 14.40 -5.29 -1.45
CA GLN A 326 13.02 -5.37 -0.96
C GLN A 326 12.15 -6.23 -1.89
N PRO A 327 11.15 -6.97 -1.37
CA PRO A 327 10.22 -7.77 -2.18
C PRO A 327 9.60 -7.00 -3.34
N LEU A 328 9.19 -5.75 -3.07
CA LEU A 328 8.61 -4.86 -4.08
C LEU A 328 9.51 -4.65 -5.32
N HIS A 329 10.83 -4.67 -5.13
CA HIS A 329 11.81 -4.48 -6.21
C HIS A 329 12.25 -5.79 -6.85
N PHE A 330 12.02 -6.92 -6.19
CA PHE A 330 12.31 -8.24 -6.75
C PHE A 330 11.24 -8.64 -7.79
N GLY A 331 9.98 -8.32 -7.51
CA GLY A 331 8.82 -8.73 -8.29
C GLY A 331 7.78 -9.39 -7.39
N SER A 332 6.55 -9.50 -7.91
CA SER A 332 5.41 -10.02 -7.13
C SER A 332 5.08 -11.45 -7.54
N ILE A 333 4.24 -11.64 -8.56
CA ILE A 333 3.68 -12.94 -8.96
C ILE A 333 4.08 -13.22 -10.40
N PHE A 334 4.96 -14.19 -10.61
CA PHE A 334 5.47 -14.51 -11.93
C PHE A 334 4.60 -15.54 -12.66
N LEU A 335 4.40 -15.37 -13.97
CA LEU A 335 3.82 -16.39 -14.83
C LEU A 335 4.92 -17.26 -15.43
N PHE A 336 4.77 -18.57 -15.35
CA PHE A 336 5.60 -19.55 -16.03
C PHE A 336 4.73 -20.40 -16.95
N LYS A 337 5.15 -20.51 -18.21
CA LYS A 337 4.58 -21.43 -19.19
C LYS A 337 5.64 -22.45 -19.56
N ASN A 338 5.33 -23.74 -19.38
CA ASN A 338 6.21 -24.84 -19.73
C ASN A 338 7.62 -24.71 -19.11
N GLY A 339 7.70 -24.22 -17.86
CA GLY A 339 8.95 -24.05 -17.12
C GLY A 339 9.65 -22.70 -17.31
N PHE A 340 9.26 -21.89 -18.30
CA PHE A 340 9.87 -20.58 -18.57
C PHE A 340 8.99 -19.43 -18.16
N ARG A 341 9.62 -18.38 -17.63
CA ARG A 341 8.95 -17.14 -17.28
C ARG A 341 8.35 -16.45 -18.52
N VAL A 342 7.13 -15.93 -18.37
CA VAL A 342 6.45 -15.08 -19.35
C VAL A 342 6.43 -13.64 -18.82
N GLN A 343 7.00 -12.71 -19.56
CA GLN A 343 7.00 -11.29 -19.22
C GLN A 343 5.75 -10.59 -19.78
N PRO A 344 5.23 -9.51 -19.14
CA PRO A 344 5.81 -8.76 -18.02
C PRO A 344 5.35 -9.24 -16.63
N PHE A 345 4.57 -10.33 -16.55
CA PHE A 345 3.95 -10.77 -15.29
C PHE A 345 4.92 -10.80 -14.11
N GLY A 346 4.55 -10.03 -13.07
CA GLY A 346 5.28 -9.93 -11.81
C GLY A 346 6.43 -8.93 -11.81
N GLU A 347 6.66 -8.19 -12.90
CA GLU A 347 7.58 -7.06 -12.92
C GLU A 347 7.10 -5.89 -12.06
N LYS A 348 8.03 -5.01 -11.67
CA LYS A 348 7.71 -3.85 -10.84
C LYS A 348 6.77 -2.89 -11.59
N GLY A 349 5.58 -2.68 -11.05
CA GLY A 349 4.58 -1.79 -11.62
C GLY A 349 3.71 -2.44 -12.70
N ASP A 350 3.96 -3.70 -13.03
CA ASP A 350 3.05 -4.51 -13.84
C ASP A 350 1.84 -4.93 -12.99
N ASP A 351 0.64 -4.74 -13.54
CA ASP A 351 -0.61 -5.22 -12.96
C ASP A 351 -1.38 -6.09 -13.97
N SER A 352 -0.65 -6.91 -14.73
CA SER A 352 -1.26 -7.88 -15.66
C SER A 352 -2.21 -8.84 -14.94
N TRP A 353 -2.06 -9.03 -13.63
CA TRP A 353 -2.98 -9.80 -12.78
C TRP A 353 -4.24 -9.04 -12.31
N GLY A 354 -4.29 -7.72 -12.46
CA GLY A 354 -5.41 -6.85 -12.09
C GLY A 354 -5.67 -6.73 -10.58
N ILE A 355 -4.66 -6.98 -9.74
CA ILE A 355 -4.80 -6.95 -8.27
C ILE A 355 -4.56 -5.57 -7.68
N ASP A 356 -3.64 -4.78 -8.25
CA ASP A 356 -3.33 -3.44 -7.75
C ASP A 356 -4.42 -2.44 -8.13
N PHE A 357 -4.97 -2.53 -9.34
CA PHE A 357 -6.14 -1.77 -9.76
C PHE A 357 -7.30 -1.97 -8.77
N ARG A 358 -7.57 -3.22 -8.38
CA ARG A 358 -8.60 -3.52 -7.38
C ARG A 358 -8.24 -2.98 -5.99
N ALA A 359 -6.98 -3.09 -5.58
CA ALA A 359 -6.53 -2.58 -4.28
C ALA A 359 -6.72 -1.05 -4.15
N GLN A 360 -6.67 -0.32 -5.26
CA GLN A 360 -6.89 1.14 -5.29
C GLN A 360 -8.37 1.55 -5.27
N GLN A 361 -9.28 0.73 -5.81
CA GLN A 361 -10.69 1.10 -6.05
C GLN A 361 -11.61 0.91 -4.82
N GLY A 362 -11.12 0.51 -3.64
CA GLY A 362 -11.99 0.10 -2.54
C GLY A 362 -11.75 0.79 -1.19
N TYR A 363 -12.85 0.89 -0.42
CA TYR A 363 -12.85 1.28 1.00
C TYR A 363 -12.25 0.19 1.92
N ASN A 364 -12.17 -1.06 1.44
CA ASN A 364 -11.68 -2.21 2.19
C ASN A 364 -10.19 -2.45 1.91
N ARG A 365 -9.47 -2.91 2.93
CA ARG A 365 -8.13 -3.45 2.76
C ARG A 365 -8.17 -4.70 1.88
N PHE A 366 -7.32 -4.75 0.85
CA PHE A 366 -7.14 -5.90 -0.05
C PHE A 366 -5.67 -6.31 -0.10
N LEU A 367 -5.40 -7.52 -0.61
CA LEU A 367 -4.05 -7.91 -0.97
C LEU A 367 -3.69 -7.30 -2.33
N GLY A 368 -2.51 -6.67 -2.40
CA GLY A 368 -1.93 -6.15 -3.63
C GLY A 368 -0.52 -6.71 -3.84
N THR A 369 0.12 -6.36 -4.95
CA THR A 369 1.45 -6.85 -5.36
C THR A 369 2.52 -6.60 -4.29
N ARG A 370 2.38 -5.52 -3.51
CA ARG A 370 3.31 -5.16 -2.43
C ARG A 370 3.33 -6.13 -1.26
N ASN A 371 2.31 -6.98 -1.13
CA ASN A 371 2.12 -7.93 -0.05
C ASN A 371 2.25 -9.38 -0.50
N LEU A 372 2.30 -9.61 -1.80
CA LEU A 372 2.27 -10.93 -2.39
C LEU A 372 3.56 -11.19 -3.14
N PHE A 373 4.06 -12.40 -2.95
CA PHE A 373 5.06 -13.01 -3.79
C PHE A 373 4.49 -14.33 -4.29
N GLY A 374 4.89 -14.81 -5.46
CA GLY A 374 4.47 -16.15 -5.87
C GLY A 374 4.64 -16.43 -7.34
N ARG A 375 3.98 -17.50 -7.78
CA ARG A 375 3.99 -17.94 -9.16
C ARG A 375 2.66 -18.50 -9.61
N VAL A 376 2.48 -18.45 -10.92
CA VAL A 376 1.46 -19.17 -11.67
C VAL A 376 2.22 -20.00 -12.70
N SER A 377 2.10 -21.32 -12.67
CA SER A 377 2.80 -22.23 -13.57
C SER A 377 1.80 -23.09 -14.34
N ILE A 378 1.76 -22.91 -15.66
CA ILE A 378 0.93 -23.69 -16.57
C ILE A 378 1.80 -24.61 -17.44
N SER A 379 1.39 -25.87 -17.57
CA SER A 379 2.01 -26.85 -18.47
C SER A 379 0.99 -27.27 -19.52
N THR A 380 1.24 -26.93 -20.78
CA THR A 380 0.29 -27.12 -21.89
C THR A 380 0.96 -27.25 -23.25
N ASN A 381 0.40 -28.12 -24.09
CA ASN A 381 0.74 -28.26 -25.51
C ASN A 381 -0.15 -27.38 -26.41
N ASP A 382 -1.19 -26.75 -25.86
CA ASP A 382 -2.06 -25.86 -26.62
C ASP A 382 -1.40 -24.49 -26.78
N THR A 383 -0.63 -24.33 -27.84
CA THR A 383 0.12 -23.10 -28.11
C THR A 383 -0.76 -21.94 -28.54
N GLU A 384 -1.96 -22.20 -29.05
CA GLU A 384 -2.88 -21.14 -29.52
C GLU A 384 -3.65 -20.52 -28.35
N GLN A 385 -4.06 -21.31 -27.35
CA GLN A 385 -4.80 -20.81 -26.17
C GLN A 385 -3.93 -20.09 -25.13
N PHE A 386 -2.61 -20.18 -25.21
CA PHE A 386 -1.68 -19.51 -24.28
C PHE A 386 -0.54 -18.84 -25.03
N LYS A 387 -0.88 -18.14 -26.12
CA LYS A 387 0.08 -17.52 -27.02
C LYS A 387 0.63 -16.24 -26.42
N GLU A 388 1.96 -16.11 -26.40
CA GLU A 388 2.61 -14.85 -26.00
C GLU A 388 2.49 -13.81 -27.11
N VAL A 389 2.44 -12.53 -26.77
CA VAL A 389 2.53 -11.45 -27.77
C VAL A 389 3.87 -11.48 -28.50
N SER A 390 3.94 -10.90 -29.71
CA SER A 390 5.18 -10.93 -30.49
C SER A 390 6.24 -9.97 -29.95
N SER A 391 5.83 -8.82 -29.39
CA SER A 391 6.72 -7.83 -28.77
C SER A 391 7.32 -8.29 -27.43
N ARG A 392 6.89 -9.46 -26.90
CA ARG A 392 7.31 -10.10 -25.64
C ARG A 392 7.13 -9.29 -24.35
N ASP A 393 6.87 -7.99 -24.44
CA ASP A 393 6.61 -7.06 -23.34
C ASP A 393 5.12 -6.95 -22.95
N GLY A 394 4.21 -7.45 -23.80
CA GLY A 394 2.76 -7.38 -23.60
C GLY A 394 2.09 -8.66 -23.07
N GLY A 395 2.84 -9.65 -22.59
CA GLY A 395 2.25 -10.82 -21.93
C GLY A 395 1.66 -11.86 -22.87
N LEU A 396 0.47 -12.35 -22.50
CA LEU A 396 -0.30 -13.33 -23.27
C LEU A 396 -1.37 -12.63 -24.11
N ILE A 397 -1.65 -13.18 -25.29
CA ILE A 397 -2.78 -12.77 -26.12
C ILE A 397 -4.08 -13.20 -25.45
N GLU A 398 -5.06 -12.30 -25.43
CA GLU A 398 -6.39 -12.53 -24.88
C GLU A 398 -7.14 -13.59 -25.69
N THR A 399 -7.12 -14.81 -25.19
CA THR A 399 -7.77 -16.01 -25.72
C THR A 399 -8.65 -16.63 -24.65
N PRO A 400 -9.55 -17.58 -24.99
CA PRO A 400 -10.33 -18.30 -23.98
C PRO A 400 -9.45 -18.93 -22.88
N GLY A 401 -8.31 -19.52 -23.24
CA GLY A 401 -7.34 -20.06 -22.27
C GLY A 401 -6.76 -18.99 -21.35
N TYR A 402 -6.43 -17.81 -21.87
CA TYR A 402 -5.99 -16.67 -21.06
C TYR A 402 -7.05 -16.28 -20.00
N TYR A 403 -8.32 -16.17 -20.37
CA TYR A 403 -9.36 -15.82 -19.39
C TYR A 403 -9.58 -16.93 -18.35
N GLU A 404 -9.51 -18.21 -18.73
CA GLU A 404 -9.50 -19.31 -17.75
C GLU A 404 -8.34 -19.18 -16.76
N LEU A 405 -7.14 -18.82 -17.23
CA LEU A 405 -5.95 -18.62 -16.38
C LEU A 405 -6.16 -17.48 -15.38
N MET A 406 -6.68 -16.36 -15.86
CA MET A 406 -6.97 -15.19 -15.04
C MET A 406 -8.06 -15.50 -13.99
N ASN A 407 -9.08 -16.28 -14.35
CA ASN A 407 -10.12 -16.73 -13.42
C ASN A 407 -9.58 -17.70 -12.37
N ALA A 408 -8.71 -18.65 -12.76
CA ALA A 408 -8.06 -19.57 -11.82
C ALA A 408 -7.19 -18.80 -10.83
N PHE A 409 -6.39 -17.84 -11.32
CA PHE A 409 -5.59 -16.96 -10.46
C PHE A 409 -6.48 -16.16 -9.50
N LYS A 410 -7.57 -15.55 -10.00
CA LYS A 410 -8.51 -14.78 -9.18
C LYS A 410 -9.13 -15.64 -8.09
N LEU A 411 -9.49 -16.89 -8.38
CA LEU A 411 -10.05 -17.83 -7.41
C LEU A 411 -9.02 -18.16 -6.30
N ALA A 412 -7.78 -18.51 -6.69
CA ALA A 412 -6.69 -18.76 -5.75
C ALA A 412 -6.40 -17.53 -4.87
N HIS A 413 -6.23 -16.36 -5.49
CA HIS A 413 -6.01 -15.09 -4.81
C HIS A 413 -7.14 -14.75 -3.83
N ARG A 414 -8.41 -14.94 -4.21
CA ARG A 414 -9.58 -14.70 -3.35
C ARG A 414 -9.60 -15.63 -2.13
N ARG A 415 -9.22 -16.89 -2.29
CA ARG A 415 -9.12 -17.85 -1.17
C ARG A 415 -8.06 -17.45 -0.16
N LEU A 416 -6.86 -17.07 -0.64
CA LEU A 416 -5.80 -16.55 0.23
C LEU A 416 -6.22 -15.23 0.90
N GLU A 417 -6.79 -14.29 0.14
CA GLU A 417 -7.25 -13.01 0.66
C GLU A 417 -8.35 -13.18 1.71
N ARG A 418 -9.29 -14.11 1.52
CA ARG A 418 -10.35 -14.39 2.48
C ARG A 418 -9.77 -14.85 3.82
N TYR A 419 -8.73 -15.68 3.77
CA TYR A 419 -8.02 -16.10 4.97
C TYR A 419 -7.20 -14.96 5.60
N VAL A 420 -6.28 -14.34 4.86
CA VAL A 420 -5.38 -13.31 5.40
C VAL A 420 -6.15 -12.07 5.86
N VAL A 421 -6.99 -11.50 5.00
CA VAL A 421 -7.69 -10.26 5.31
C VAL A 421 -8.89 -10.50 6.24
N GLY A 422 -9.53 -11.66 6.12
CA GLY A 422 -10.62 -12.06 7.01
C GLY A 422 -10.10 -12.41 8.40
N VAL A 423 -9.41 -13.55 8.49
CA VAL A 423 -8.95 -14.17 9.74
C VAL A 423 -7.79 -13.39 10.36
N LEU A 424 -6.69 -13.17 9.63
CA LEU A 424 -5.48 -12.59 10.25
C LEU A 424 -5.58 -11.07 10.50
N TRP A 425 -6.27 -10.32 9.64
CA TRP A 425 -6.41 -8.85 9.80
C TRP A 425 -7.69 -8.43 10.51
N GLY A 426 -8.63 -9.37 10.69
CA GLY A 426 -9.92 -9.11 11.33
C GLY A 426 -10.90 -8.24 10.54
N GLU A 427 -10.71 -8.08 9.23
CA GLU A 427 -11.67 -7.34 8.40
C GLU A 427 -12.92 -8.17 8.09
N GLY A 428 -12.87 -9.50 8.25
CA GLY A 428 -14.02 -10.36 7.96
C GLY A 428 -15.13 -10.19 9.00
N PHE A 429 -14.79 -10.27 10.29
CA PHE A 429 -15.75 -10.16 11.39
C PHE A 429 -16.29 -8.75 11.57
N LYS A 430 -15.53 -7.71 11.19
CA LYS A 430 -16.05 -6.34 11.12
C LYS A 430 -17.08 -6.18 10.00
N ARG A 431 -16.80 -6.72 8.81
CA ARG A 431 -17.70 -6.66 7.65
C ARG A 431 -19.00 -7.44 7.89
N GLN A 432 -18.88 -8.61 8.48
CA GLN A 432 -20.01 -9.51 8.73
C GLN A 432 -20.77 -9.18 10.01
N LYS A 433 -20.34 -8.17 10.78
CA LYS A 433 -20.95 -7.71 12.03
C LYS A 433 -21.21 -8.85 13.03
N TYR A 434 -20.25 -9.76 13.22
CA TYR A 434 -20.44 -10.89 14.13
C TYR A 434 -20.69 -10.46 15.58
N PHE A 435 -20.22 -9.27 15.97
CA PHE A 435 -20.45 -8.67 17.28
C PHE A 435 -21.65 -7.69 17.32
N GLY A 436 -22.56 -7.78 16.33
CA GLY A 436 -23.75 -6.93 16.25
C GLY A 436 -23.43 -5.45 16.14
N ASN A 437 -24.04 -4.64 17.01
CA ASN A 437 -23.82 -3.18 17.09
C ASN A 437 -22.63 -2.79 17.98
N ASN A 438 -21.95 -3.75 18.62
CA ASN A 438 -20.81 -3.46 19.49
C ASN A 438 -19.52 -3.33 18.67
N THR A 439 -19.40 -2.20 17.97
CA THR A 439 -18.22 -1.87 17.15
C THR A 439 -16.93 -1.85 17.96
N ASP A 440 -17.00 -1.44 19.22
CA ASP A 440 -15.83 -1.32 20.10
C ASP A 440 -15.21 -2.70 20.40
N LYS A 441 -16.04 -3.72 20.67
CA LYS A 441 -15.57 -5.10 20.84
C LYS A 441 -14.86 -5.62 19.59
N ALA A 442 -15.42 -5.35 18.40
CA ALA A 442 -14.80 -5.77 17.14
C ALA A 442 -13.43 -5.08 16.93
N GLU A 443 -13.30 -3.80 17.28
CA GLU A 443 -12.03 -3.08 17.19
C GLU A 443 -10.99 -3.56 18.20
N GLN A 444 -11.42 -3.94 19.42
CA GLN A 444 -10.54 -4.55 20.42
C GLN A 444 -9.93 -5.86 19.92
N TYR A 445 -10.73 -6.79 19.39
CA TYR A 445 -10.20 -8.04 18.83
C TYR A 445 -9.30 -7.79 17.62
N LYS A 446 -9.58 -6.78 16.81
CA LYS A 446 -8.71 -6.39 15.69
C LYS A 446 -7.38 -5.82 16.18
N LEU A 447 -7.38 -5.03 17.26
CA LEU A 447 -6.16 -4.45 17.83
C LEU A 447 -5.22 -5.54 18.37
N GLN A 448 -5.78 -6.61 18.95
CA GLN A 448 -4.99 -7.78 19.39
C GLN A 448 -4.23 -8.45 18.24
N LEU A 449 -4.78 -8.43 17.01
CA LEU A 449 -4.14 -8.98 15.82
C LEU A 449 -3.01 -8.09 15.27
N SER A 450 -2.79 -6.90 15.83
CA SER A 450 -1.72 -6.00 15.36
C SER A 450 -0.32 -6.60 15.55
N THR A 451 -0.12 -7.37 16.62
CA THR A 451 1.13 -8.06 16.95
C THR A 451 1.39 -9.27 16.03
N ASP A 452 0.34 -9.87 15.46
CA ASP A 452 0.47 -11.01 14.54
C ASP A 452 1.28 -10.68 13.28
N LYS A 453 1.26 -9.40 12.85
CA LYS A 453 1.99 -8.93 11.66
C LYS A 453 3.50 -9.09 11.77
N ASP A 454 4.01 -9.12 12.99
CA ASP A 454 5.42 -9.24 13.33
C ASP A 454 5.76 -10.64 13.90
N SER A 455 4.78 -11.55 13.99
CA SER A 455 4.97 -12.91 14.52
C SER A 455 5.35 -13.94 13.45
N GLU A 456 6.09 -14.97 13.87
CA GLU A 456 6.40 -16.18 13.09
C GLU A 456 5.55 -17.40 13.49
N ASN A 457 4.66 -17.29 14.48
CA ASN A 457 3.71 -18.34 14.90
C ASN A 457 2.27 -17.90 14.72
N ILE A 458 1.33 -18.82 14.63
CA ILE A 458 -0.10 -18.50 14.41
C ILE A 458 -0.90 -18.31 15.74
N ASP A 459 -0.22 -18.38 16.88
CA ASP A 459 -0.87 -18.43 18.20
C ASP A 459 -1.78 -17.22 18.48
N VAL A 460 -1.38 -16.03 18.00
CA VAL A 460 -2.19 -14.82 18.15
C VAL A 460 -3.55 -14.97 17.46
N ALA A 461 -3.57 -15.43 16.21
CA ALA A 461 -4.82 -15.67 15.48
C ALA A 461 -5.62 -16.83 16.07
N LYS A 462 -4.96 -17.90 16.53
CA LYS A 462 -5.61 -19.02 17.22
C LYS A 462 -6.20 -18.65 18.58
N SER A 463 -5.68 -17.62 19.25
CA SER A 463 -6.25 -17.14 20.53
C SER A 463 -7.40 -16.15 20.35
N ASN A 464 -7.54 -15.56 19.17
CA ASN A 464 -8.46 -14.45 18.94
C ASN A 464 -9.87 -14.94 18.55
N LEU A 465 -10.89 -14.62 19.36
CA LEU A 465 -12.29 -15.01 19.11
C LEU A 465 -12.78 -14.63 17.71
N GLY A 466 -12.52 -13.39 17.27
CA GLY A 466 -12.97 -12.91 15.96
C GLY A 466 -12.39 -13.74 14.82
N SER A 467 -11.11 -14.09 14.92
CA SER A 467 -10.41 -14.94 13.95
C SER A 467 -10.98 -16.35 13.88
N LYS A 468 -11.28 -16.97 15.04
CA LYS A 468 -11.96 -18.28 15.12
C LYS A 468 -13.31 -18.26 14.44
N ILE A 469 -14.15 -17.25 14.73
CA ILE A 469 -15.48 -17.12 14.13
C ILE A 469 -15.34 -16.98 12.60
N ASP A 470 -14.45 -16.11 12.11
CA ASP A 470 -14.24 -15.94 10.67
C ASP A 470 -13.74 -17.21 9.99
N PHE A 471 -12.81 -17.93 10.61
CA PHE A 471 -12.31 -19.20 10.08
C PHE A 471 -13.43 -20.24 9.96
N ILE A 472 -14.26 -20.37 10.98
CA ILE A 472 -15.42 -21.29 10.95
C ILE A 472 -16.41 -20.90 9.86
N GLN A 473 -16.62 -19.60 9.59
CA GLN A 473 -17.43 -19.17 8.46
C GLN A 473 -16.82 -19.56 7.11
N ILE A 474 -15.49 -19.57 6.98
CA ILE A 474 -14.82 -20.10 5.79
C ILE A 474 -15.15 -21.58 5.63
N ILE A 475 -14.94 -22.39 6.67
CA ILE A 475 -15.22 -23.84 6.64
C ILE A 475 -16.70 -24.12 6.37
N LYS A 476 -17.62 -23.39 7.00
CA LYS A 476 -19.06 -23.47 6.74
C LYS A 476 -19.40 -23.16 5.28
N SER A 477 -18.81 -22.11 4.72
CA SER A 477 -19.05 -21.73 3.32
C SER A 477 -18.56 -22.81 2.34
N LEU A 478 -17.42 -23.45 2.65
CA LEU A 478 -16.87 -24.57 1.89
C LEU A 478 -17.76 -25.82 2.04
N SER A 479 -18.18 -26.15 3.26
CA SER A 479 -19.05 -27.31 3.55
C SER A 479 -20.46 -27.18 2.97
N ASN A 480 -20.95 -25.95 2.75
CA ASN A 480 -22.23 -25.72 2.09
C ASN A 480 -22.18 -25.97 0.57
N ASN A 481 -20.99 -25.97 -0.03
CA ASN A 481 -20.83 -26.26 -1.44
C ASN A 481 -20.73 -27.78 -1.66
N LYS A 482 -21.74 -28.37 -2.31
CA LYS A 482 -21.82 -29.83 -2.56
C LYS A 482 -20.68 -30.37 -3.41
N ASP A 483 -20.05 -29.52 -4.21
CA ASP A 483 -18.93 -29.91 -5.07
C ASP A 483 -17.58 -29.88 -4.34
N VAL A 484 -17.52 -29.34 -3.12
CA VAL A 484 -16.28 -29.17 -2.36
C VAL A 484 -16.16 -30.27 -1.30
N GLU A 485 -15.10 -31.06 -1.43
CA GLU A 485 -14.66 -32.02 -0.43
C GLU A 485 -13.62 -31.36 0.48
N ILE A 486 -13.89 -31.30 1.79
CA ILE A 486 -12.93 -30.83 2.80
C ILE A 486 -12.13 -32.04 3.27
N ILE A 487 -10.83 -32.06 2.98
CA ILE A 487 -9.93 -33.18 3.32
C ILE A 487 -9.39 -33.03 4.73
N ASP A 488 -8.98 -31.81 5.08
CA ASP A 488 -8.44 -31.50 6.40
C ASP A 488 -8.59 -30.01 6.71
N PHE A 489 -8.64 -29.66 8.00
CA PHE A 489 -8.66 -28.29 8.48
C PHE A 489 -8.10 -28.20 9.90
N ASN A 490 -7.58 -27.02 10.25
CA ASN A 490 -6.93 -26.79 11.53
C ASN A 490 -7.95 -26.81 12.68
N LYS A 491 -7.80 -27.77 13.60
CA LYS A 491 -8.74 -27.98 14.72
C LYS A 491 -8.51 -27.01 15.88
N ASP A 492 -7.35 -26.37 15.98
CA ASP A 492 -7.05 -25.45 17.09
C ASP A 492 -7.89 -24.17 17.02
N PHE A 493 -8.34 -23.78 15.82
CA PHE A 493 -9.29 -22.68 15.64
C PHE A 493 -10.69 -22.99 16.21
N ILE A 494 -10.97 -24.25 16.57
CA ILE A 494 -12.24 -24.68 17.13
C ILE A 494 -12.20 -24.74 18.67
N ASP A 495 -11.01 -24.79 19.26
CA ASP A 495 -10.87 -24.93 20.71
C ASP A 495 -11.20 -23.61 21.44
N LEU A 496 -12.43 -23.48 21.93
CA LEU A 496 -12.92 -22.35 22.74
C LEU A 496 -12.91 -22.71 24.23
N VAL A 497 -11.73 -22.76 24.84
CA VAL A 497 -11.65 -23.23 26.24
C VAL A 497 -11.88 -22.12 27.26
N ASN A 498 -11.84 -20.81 26.96
CA ASN A 498 -11.80 -19.81 28.05
C ASN A 498 -12.32 -18.37 27.82
N GLU A 499 -13.10 -18.07 26.79
CA GLU A 499 -13.51 -16.68 26.53
C GLU A 499 -14.99 -16.39 26.86
N LYS A 500 -15.21 -15.30 27.62
CA LYS A 500 -16.51 -14.84 28.11
C LYS A 500 -17.58 -14.89 27.03
N ILE A 501 -18.57 -15.75 27.29
CA ILE A 501 -19.63 -16.11 26.37
C ILE A 501 -20.67 -14.98 26.24
N ASP A 502 -21.05 -14.64 25.01
CA ASP A 502 -22.02 -13.60 24.62
C ASP A 502 -23.07 -14.19 23.63
N GLU A 503 -24.20 -13.52 23.41
CA GLU A 503 -25.29 -13.94 22.50
C GLU A 503 -24.80 -14.18 21.06
N SER A 504 -23.72 -13.49 20.65
CA SER A 504 -23.07 -13.70 19.35
C SER A 504 -22.48 -15.11 19.15
N GLN A 505 -22.27 -15.88 20.22
CA GLN A 505 -21.75 -17.24 20.17
C GLN A 505 -22.82 -18.33 19.95
N ILE A 506 -24.12 -17.99 20.03
CA ILE A 506 -25.19 -18.98 19.74
C ILE A 506 -25.14 -19.40 18.27
N LYS A 507 -25.00 -18.42 17.37
CA LYS A 507 -24.85 -18.67 15.94
C LYS A 507 -23.56 -19.43 15.64
N PHE A 508 -22.51 -19.19 16.42
CA PHE A 508 -21.23 -19.88 16.29
C PHE A 508 -21.34 -21.38 16.62
N ILE A 509 -22.01 -21.75 17.72
CA ILE A 509 -22.19 -23.15 18.12
C ILE A 509 -23.05 -23.89 17.09
N SER A 510 -24.14 -23.27 16.62
CA SER A 510 -24.95 -23.83 15.53
C SER A 510 -24.12 -24.12 14.28
N ASP A 511 -23.24 -23.20 13.90
CA ASP A 511 -22.43 -23.33 12.69
C ASP A 511 -21.37 -24.44 12.81
N LEU A 512 -20.80 -24.63 14.00
CA LEU A 512 -19.93 -25.77 14.29
C LEU A 512 -20.66 -27.11 14.21
N LYS A 513 -21.90 -27.18 14.71
CA LYS A 513 -22.74 -28.37 14.63
C LYS A 513 -23.05 -28.74 13.19
N ASP A 514 -23.40 -27.75 12.37
CA ASP A 514 -23.62 -27.92 10.93
C ASP A 514 -22.39 -28.50 10.24
N ILE A 515 -21.19 -28.00 10.56
CA ILE A 515 -19.92 -28.50 10.02
C ILE A 515 -19.69 -29.94 10.47
N ALA A 516 -19.78 -30.21 11.77
CA ALA A 516 -19.50 -31.52 12.36
C ALA A 516 -20.39 -32.65 11.79
N ASN A 517 -21.65 -32.33 11.51
CA ASN A 517 -22.59 -33.26 10.88
C ASN A 517 -22.25 -33.53 9.41
N LYS A 518 -21.73 -32.53 8.68
CA LYS A 518 -21.42 -32.65 7.25
C LYS A 518 -20.04 -33.23 6.96
N THR A 519 -19.08 -33.01 7.84
CA THR A 519 -17.72 -33.57 7.70
C THR A 519 -17.57 -34.95 8.34
N ASP A 520 -18.63 -35.48 8.97
CA ASP A 520 -18.66 -36.77 9.68
C ASP A 520 -17.49 -36.95 10.68
N ASP A 521 -17.05 -35.85 11.30
CA ASP A 521 -15.94 -35.87 12.27
C ASP A 521 -16.50 -36.12 13.67
N SER A 522 -16.51 -37.38 14.10
CA SER A 522 -17.04 -37.78 15.41
C SER A 522 -16.31 -37.11 16.58
N LYS A 523 -15.04 -36.75 16.44
CA LYS A 523 -14.29 -36.02 17.49
C LYS A 523 -14.79 -34.58 17.59
N LEU A 524 -15.08 -33.95 16.46
CA LEU A 524 -15.66 -32.61 16.43
C LEU A 524 -17.08 -32.61 16.99
N GLN A 525 -17.91 -33.62 16.66
CA GLN A 525 -19.26 -33.75 17.21
C GLN A 525 -19.26 -33.82 18.75
N ASN A 526 -18.36 -34.62 19.34
CA ASN A 526 -18.21 -34.70 20.78
C ASN A 526 -17.76 -33.35 21.39
N LYS A 527 -16.79 -32.67 20.77
CA LYS A 527 -16.37 -31.33 21.23
C LYS A 527 -17.49 -30.30 21.16
N VAL A 528 -18.31 -30.31 20.10
CA VAL A 528 -19.46 -29.40 19.96
C VAL A 528 -20.48 -29.64 21.07
N TYR A 529 -20.72 -30.91 21.41
CA TYR A 529 -21.60 -31.27 22.53
C TYR A 529 -21.06 -30.75 23.88
N ASP A 530 -19.76 -30.89 24.15
CA ASP A 530 -19.13 -30.37 25.37
C ASP A 530 -19.27 -28.83 25.48
N ILE A 531 -19.10 -28.13 24.36
CA ILE A 531 -19.28 -26.67 24.27
C ILE A 531 -20.75 -26.27 24.51
N GLU A 532 -21.71 -26.99 23.94
CA GLU A 532 -23.16 -26.77 24.18
C GLU A 532 -23.49 -26.90 25.67
N GLN A 533 -22.98 -27.94 26.34
CA GLN A 533 -23.20 -28.16 27.77
C GLN A 533 -22.58 -27.05 28.64
N ALA A 534 -21.35 -26.62 28.33
CA ALA A 534 -20.69 -25.53 29.03
C ALA A 534 -21.44 -24.18 28.87
N PHE A 535 -21.95 -23.90 27.66
CA PHE A 535 -22.73 -22.71 27.36
C PHE A 535 -24.05 -22.68 28.16
N GLU A 536 -24.79 -23.80 28.17
CA GLU A 536 -26.07 -23.91 28.88
C GLU A 536 -25.87 -23.66 30.39
N LYS A 537 -24.79 -24.23 30.96
CA LYS A 537 -24.42 -24.04 32.37
C LYS A 537 -24.12 -22.57 32.70
N LEU A 538 -23.32 -21.90 31.86
CA LEU A 538 -22.98 -20.49 32.05
C LEU A 538 -24.20 -19.56 31.91
N LYS A 539 -25.11 -19.85 30.98
CA LYS A 539 -26.37 -19.10 30.83
C LYS A 539 -27.21 -19.17 32.11
N GLN A 540 -27.36 -20.36 32.68
CA GLN A 540 -28.09 -20.55 33.93
C GLN A 540 -27.44 -19.81 35.12
N GLU A 541 -26.11 -19.76 35.18
CA GLU A 541 -25.38 -19.02 36.22
C GLU A 541 -25.59 -17.50 36.10
N LYS A 542 -25.57 -16.96 34.87
CA LYS A 542 -25.82 -15.53 34.61
C LYS A 542 -27.24 -15.10 34.96
N GLU A 543 -28.25 -15.87 34.57
CA GLU A 543 -29.65 -15.59 34.92
C GLU A 543 -29.87 -15.61 36.45
N LYS A 544 -29.23 -16.56 37.16
CA LYS A 544 -29.26 -16.60 38.63
C LYS A 544 -28.60 -15.37 39.26
N ALA A 545 -27.48 -14.88 38.71
CA ALA A 545 -26.81 -13.69 39.19
C ALA A 545 -27.64 -12.41 38.97
N GLU A 546 -28.24 -12.24 37.78
CA GLU A 546 -29.10 -11.10 37.46
C GLU A 546 -30.35 -11.04 38.36
N ARG A 547 -30.99 -12.19 38.63
CA ARG A 547 -32.11 -12.29 39.57
C ARG A 547 -31.73 -11.85 40.98
N ARG A 548 -30.54 -12.23 41.47
CA ARG A 548 -30.05 -11.80 42.79
C ARG A 548 -29.89 -10.28 42.88
N VAL A 549 -29.31 -9.66 41.85
CA VAL A 549 -29.12 -8.19 41.79
C VAL A 549 -30.48 -7.47 41.78
N THR A 550 -31.45 -7.97 41.00
CA THR A 550 -32.79 -7.34 40.95
C THR A 550 -33.57 -7.48 42.25
N GLU A 551 -33.42 -8.61 42.95
CA GLU A 551 -34.03 -8.82 44.28
C GLU A 551 -33.42 -7.89 45.34
N GLU A 552 -32.10 -7.68 45.30
CA GLU A 552 -31.37 -6.80 46.22
C GLU A 552 -31.74 -5.32 46.01
N GLU A 553 -31.88 -4.87 44.76
CA GLU A 553 -32.39 -3.52 44.43
C GLU A 553 -33.82 -3.30 44.91
N LYS A 554 -34.71 -4.30 44.76
CA LYS A 554 -36.09 -4.22 45.25
C LYS A 554 -36.14 -4.11 46.78
N ARG A 555 -35.31 -4.87 47.50
CA ARG A 555 -35.19 -4.77 48.97
C ARG A 555 -34.71 -3.39 49.41
N ARG A 556 -33.73 -2.82 48.71
CA ARG A 556 -33.21 -1.47 49.02
C ARG A 556 -34.29 -0.39 48.87
N LYS A 557 -35.06 -0.41 47.76
CA LYS A 557 -36.15 0.55 47.53
C LYS A 557 -37.30 0.44 48.54
N GLN A 558 -37.61 -0.76 49.03
CA GLN A 558 -38.64 -0.95 50.07
C GLN A 558 -38.19 -0.42 51.44
N ALA A 559 -36.92 -0.59 51.79
CA ALA A 559 -36.36 -0.06 53.05
C ALA A 559 -36.37 1.48 53.06
N GLU A 560 -36.01 2.11 51.95
CA GLU A 560 -35.99 3.57 51.79
C GLU A 560 -37.39 4.19 51.90
N LYS A 561 -38.41 3.52 51.35
CA LYS A 561 -39.80 3.98 51.45
C LYS A 561 -40.35 3.94 52.88
N LYS A 562 -40.04 2.87 53.64
CA LYS A 562 -40.42 2.75 55.06
C LYS A 562 -39.77 3.81 55.94
N ALA A 563 -38.49 4.13 55.71
CA ALA A 563 -37.79 5.17 56.46
C ALA A 563 -38.44 6.56 56.26
N ASN A 564 -38.82 6.88 55.02
CA ASN A 564 -39.49 8.15 54.70
C ASN A 564 -40.89 8.30 55.32
N GLU A 565 -41.65 7.20 55.45
CA GLU A 565 -42.97 7.23 56.10
C GLU A 565 -42.86 7.47 57.62
N GLN A 566 -41.86 6.89 58.28
CA GLN A 566 -41.60 7.10 59.71
C GLN A 566 -41.12 8.53 60.02
N GLU A 567 -40.27 9.10 59.17
CA GLU A 567 -39.80 10.50 59.29
C GLU A 567 -40.97 11.49 59.22
N LYS A 568 -41.95 11.22 58.34
CA LYS A 568 -43.13 12.08 58.14
C LYS A 568 -44.09 12.03 59.32
N ALA A 569 -44.32 10.85 59.90
CA ALA A 569 -45.16 10.68 61.09
C ALA A 569 -44.59 11.40 62.33
N ARG A 570 -43.25 11.39 62.49
CA ARG A 570 -42.59 12.10 63.60
C ARG A 570 -42.80 13.62 63.52
N LYS A 571 -42.69 14.20 62.32
CA LYS A 571 -42.85 15.64 62.09
C LYS A 571 -44.27 16.15 62.32
N ASP A 572 -45.29 15.33 62.03
CA ASP A 572 -46.69 15.70 62.28
C ASP A 572 -47.07 15.66 63.77
N ALA A 573 -46.44 14.79 64.57
CA ALA A 573 -46.61 14.74 66.02
C ALA A 573 -46.01 15.97 66.73
N GLU A 574 -44.80 16.38 66.35
CA GLU A 574 -44.15 17.61 66.86
C GLU A 574 -44.99 18.87 66.58
N ARG A 575 -45.62 18.94 65.41
CA ARG A 575 -46.43 20.10 65.00
C ARG A 575 -47.72 20.27 65.80
N LYS A 576 -48.27 19.18 66.37
CA LYS A 576 -49.45 19.24 67.24
C LYS A 576 -49.10 19.72 68.65
N ALA A 577 -47.98 19.26 69.21
CA ALA A 577 -47.51 19.68 70.53
C ALA A 577 -47.21 21.19 70.58
N LEU A 578 -46.61 21.75 69.52
CA LEU A 578 -46.24 23.17 69.45
C LEU A 578 -47.44 24.13 69.50
N LYS A 579 -48.61 23.71 68.99
CA LYS A 579 -49.83 24.55 68.94
C LYS A 579 -50.53 24.69 70.29
N GLU A 580 -50.34 23.72 71.17
CA GLU A 580 -50.94 23.71 72.51
C GLU A 580 -50.16 24.60 73.48
N GLU A 581 -48.83 24.63 73.31
CA GLU A 581 -47.90 25.47 74.07
C GLU A 581 -48.06 26.97 73.73
N GLU A 582 -48.30 27.31 72.46
CA GLU A 582 -48.54 28.69 71.98
C GLU A 582 -49.78 29.36 72.61
N LYS A 583 -50.79 28.57 72.98
CA LYS A 583 -52.05 29.07 73.56
C LYS A 583 -51.91 29.49 75.01
N ARG A 584 -51.08 28.79 75.79
CA ARG A 584 -50.74 29.13 77.18
C ARG A 584 -49.86 30.37 77.26
N ARG A 585 -48.87 30.47 76.36
CA ARG A 585 -47.88 31.54 76.33
C ARG A 585 -48.46 32.92 75.97
N LYS A 586 -49.59 32.98 75.26
CA LYS A 586 -50.28 34.23 74.90
C LYS A 586 -50.98 34.95 76.06
N ALA A 587 -51.25 34.26 77.17
CA ALA A 587 -51.93 34.84 78.34
C ALA A 587 -50.95 35.53 79.31
N GLU A 588 -49.75 34.96 79.51
CA GLU A 588 -48.72 35.53 80.40
C GLU A 588 -48.01 36.76 79.80
N LEU A 589 -47.80 36.77 78.48
CA LEU A 589 -47.09 37.84 77.76
C LEU A 589 -47.80 39.19 77.72
N LYS A 590 -49.05 39.30 78.20
CA LYS A 590 -49.79 40.57 78.24
C LYS A 590 -49.50 41.38 79.52
N ALA A 591 -48.92 40.76 80.54
CA ALA A 591 -48.59 41.41 81.82
C ALA A 591 -47.12 41.89 81.88
N GLU A 592 -46.21 41.24 81.16
CA GLU A 592 -44.75 41.47 81.27
C GLU A 592 -44.22 42.51 80.26
N THR A 593 -45.02 42.92 79.28
CA THR A 593 -44.62 43.82 78.18
C THR A 593 -44.49 45.29 78.58
N LYS A 594 -44.98 45.69 79.75
CA LYS A 594 -44.90 47.09 80.21
C LYS A 594 -43.57 47.45 80.87
N GLU A 595 -42.78 46.46 81.27
CA GLU A 595 -41.55 46.66 82.06
C GLU A 595 -40.28 46.57 81.21
N LYS A 596 -40.31 45.85 80.09
CA LYS A 596 -39.13 45.57 79.24
C LYS A 596 -38.80 46.65 78.19
N GLU A 597 -39.73 47.56 77.89
CA GLU A 597 -39.52 48.62 76.88
C GLU A 597 -38.48 49.67 77.30
N ARG A 598 -38.20 49.85 78.59
CA ARG A 598 -37.19 50.81 79.05
C ARG A 598 -35.74 50.31 78.93
N ALA A 599 -35.51 49.00 78.90
CA ALA A 599 -34.16 48.42 78.95
C ALA A 599 -33.55 48.11 77.56
N GLN A 600 -34.36 48.08 76.49
CA GLN A 600 -33.89 47.66 75.15
C GLN A 600 -33.37 48.81 74.26
N ALA A 601 -33.56 50.07 74.64
CA ALA A 601 -33.10 51.22 73.85
C ALA A 601 -31.56 51.40 73.89
N GLU A 602 -30.89 50.92 74.93
CA GLU A 602 -29.44 51.15 75.11
C GLU A 602 -28.54 50.07 74.46
N LEU A 603 -29.04 48.82 74.36
CA LEU A 603 -28.24 47.68 73.89
C LEU A 603 -28.19 47.57 72.35
N ALA A 604 -29.10 48.22 71.63
CA ALA A 604 -29.23 48.11 70.17
C ALA A 604 -28.19 48.93 69.39
N LYS A 605 -27.61 49.99 69.98
CA LYS A 605 -26.66 50.87 69.28
C LYS A 605 -25.26 50.25 69.11
N VAL A 606 -24.84 49.37 70.02
CA VAL A 606 -23.47 48.83 70.04
C VAL A 606 -23.33 47.54 69.19
N LYS A 607 -24.40 46.77 69.01
CA LYS A 607 -24.37 45.50 68.25
C LYS A 607 -24.45 45.65 66.73
N ALA A 608 -24.91 46.79 66.21
CA ALA A 608 -25.08 47.00 64.77
C ALA A 608 -23.76 47.30 64.02
N GLN A 609 -22.76 47.89 64.68
CA GLN A 609 -21.49 48.27 64.03
C GLN A 609 -20.49 47.10 63.87
N LEU A 610 -20.53 46.09 64.74
CA LEU A 610 -19.62 44.95 64.67
C LEU A 610 -20.07 43.91 63.62
N LYS A 611 -21.37 43.74 63.42
CA LYS A 611 -21.93 42.70 62.54
C LYS A 611 -21.82 43.04 61.04
N ALA A 612 -21.86 44.33 60.69
CA ALA A 612 -21.75 44.79 59.31
C ALA A 612 -20.35 44.59 58.70
N LYS A 613 -19.28 44.64 59.51
CA LYS A 613 -17.90 44.42 59.04
C LYS A 613 -17.58 42.95 58.77
N GLU A 614 -18.13 42.02 59.57
CA GLU A 614 -17.89 40.57 59.40
C GLU A 614 -18.69 39.97 58.21
N GLU A 615 -19.89 40.48 57.93
CA GLU A 615 -20.72 40.00 56.81
C GLU A 615 -20.21 40.45 55.43
N GLU A 616 -19.53 41.60 55.35
CA GLU A 616 -18.99 42.12 54.09
C GLU A 616 -17.70 41.39 53.66
N GLU A 617 -16.83 41.02 54.61
CA GLU A 617 -15.64 40.20 54.31
C GLU A 617 -16.00 38.76 53.92
N LYS A 618 -17.04 38.20 54.54
CA LYS A 618 -17.51 36.84 54.24
C LYS A 618 -18.17 36.75 52.85
N ARG A 619 -18.97 37.76 52.47
CA ARG A 619 -19.55 37.87 51.12
C ARG A 619 -18.49 38.03 50.02
N LYS A 620 -17.44 38.82 50.25
CA LYS A 620 -16.33 38.98 49.28
C LYS A 620 -15.53 37.69 49.10
N LYS A 621 -15.29 36.91 50.16
CA LYS A 621 -14.62 35.59 50.07
C LYS A 621 -15.47 34.52 49.38
N GLU A 622 -16.77 34.47 49.66
CA GLU A 622 -17.69 33.50 49.03
C GLU A 622 -17.96 33.81 47.55
N GLU A 623 -18.02 35.09 47.15
CA GLU A 623 -18.20 35.48 45.75
C GLU A 623 -16.96 35.20 44.90
N VAL A 624 -15.75 35.42 45.45
CA VAL A 624 -14.48 35.06 44.80
C VAL A 624 -14.36 33.54 44.66
N ALA A 625 -14.67 32.78 45.72
CA ALA A 625 -14.65 31.31 45.68
C ALA A 625 -15.68 30.73 44.69
N ARG A 626 -16.88 31.35 44.59
CA ARG A 626 -17.91 30.95 43.62
C ARG A 626 -17.48 31.26 42.18
N LYS A 627 -16.92 32.44 41.92
CA LYS A 627 -16.38 32.81 40.59
C LYS A 627 -15.19 31.91 40.19
N GLU A 628 -14.33 31.53 41.13
CA GLU A 628 -13.25 30.57 40.90
C GLU A 628 -13.74 29.15 40.67
N ALA A 629 -14.78 28.71 41.40
CA ALA A 629 -15.42 27.42 41.21
C ALA A 629 -16.15 27.33 39.87
N GLU A 630 -16.91 28.36 39.48
CA GLU A 630 -17.52 28.46 38.15
C GLU A 630 -16.45 28.47 37.05
N LYS A 631 -15.34 29.22 37.22
CA LYS A 631 -14.18 29.16 36.28
C LYS A 631 -13.54 27.78 36.22
N ARG A 632 -13.41 27.06 37.35
CA ARG A 632 -12.86 25.69 37.41
C ARG A 632 -13.79 24.69 36.76
N GLU A 633 -15.11 24.81 36.96
CA GLU A 633 -16.12 23.96 36.34
C GLU A 633 -16.19 24.21 34.82
N GLN A 634 -16.10 25.47 34.39
CA GLN A 634 -16.00 25.85 32.98
C GLN A 634 -14.72 25.28 32.36
N LYS A 635 -13.55 25.46 33.01
CA LYS A 635 -12.27 24.85 32.58
C LYS A 635 -12.29 23.33 32.57
N ARG A 636 -13.02 22.70 33.50
CA ARG A 636 -13.18 21.24 33.58
C ARG A 636 -14.13 20.73 32.49
N LYS A 637 -15.21 21.46 32.18
CA LYS A 637 -16.09 21.17 31.03
C LYS A 637 -15.36 21.37 29.71
N GLU A 638 -14.53 22.41 29.59
CA GLU A 638 -13.61 22.61 28.46
C GLU A 638 -12.56 21.50 28.39
N GLN A 639 -11.94 21.08 29.49
CA GLN A 639 -11.00 19.93 29.51
C GLN A 639 -11.68 18.61 29.15
N ILE A 640 -12.90 18.35 29.63
CA ILE A 640 -13.65 17.12 29.30
C ILE A 640 -14.13 17.15 27.84
N SER A 641 -14.48 18.33 27.31
CA SER A 641 -14.74 18.54 25.88
C SER A 641 -13.47 18.37 25.02
N LEU A 642 -12.33 18.87 25.50
CA LEU A 642 -11.00 18.72 24.88
C LEU A 642 -10.52 17.27 24.86
N ILE A 643 -10.76 16.50 25.92
CA ILE A 643 -10.38 15.08 26.00
C ILE A 643 -11.30 14.22 25.12
N LYS A 644 -12.61 14.52 25.05
CA LYS A 644 -13.53 13.83 24.12
C LYS A 644 -13.29 14.17 22.64
N SER A 645 -12.67 15.32 22.35
CA SER A 645 -12.38 15.76 20.98
C SER A 645 -10.96 15.48 20.50
N ALA A 646 -10.10 14.92 21.36
CA ALA A 646 -8.71 14.65 21.02
C ALA A 646 -8.48 13.32 20.27
N GLU A 647 -9.45 12.40 20.17
CA GLU A 647 -9.13 11.02 19.75
C GLU A 647 -9.97 10.40 18.61
N THR A 648 -11.04 11.03 18.10
CA THR A 648 -11.78 10.43 16.97
C THR A 648 -12.23 11.46 15.95
N ILE A 649 -11.62 11.42 14.76
CA ILE A 649 -12.13 12.09 13.56
C ILE A 649 -13.39 11.33 13.12
N GLU A 650 -14.54 12.00 13.04
CA GLU A 650 -15.77 11.34 12.57
C GLU A 650 -15.67 11.05 11.05
N TYR A 651 -16.29 9.96 10.60
CA TYR A 651 -16.32 9.60 9.17
C TYR A 651 -16.91 10.72 8.29
N LYS A 652 -17.87 11.47 8.83
CA LYS A 652 -18.49 12.62 8.15
C LYS A 652 -17.45 13.71 7.86
N ASP A 653 -16.58 14.01 8.83
CA ASP A 653 -15.54 15.03 8.70
C ASP A 653 -14.48 14.61 7.66
N LEU A 654 -14.07 13.33 7.65
CA LEU A 654 -13.19 12.77 6.63
C LEU A 654 -13.80 12.81 5.23
N ARG A 655 -15.09 12.48 5.13
CA ARG A 655 -15.83 12.51 3.87
C ARG A 655 -15.95 13.93 3.34
N ASP A 656 -16.27 14.89 4.19
CA ASP A 656 -16.43 16.29 3.81
C ASP A 656 -15.06 16.90 3.44
N SER A 657 -13.97 16.52 4.13
CA SER A 657 -12.59 16.83 3.72
C SER A 657 -12.25 16.29 2.34
N ASN A 658 -12.50 14.99 2.11
CA ASN A 658 -12.22 14.33 0.85
C ASN A 658 -13.06 14.92 -0.28
N HIS A 659 -14.30 15.32 -0.01
CA HIS A 659 -15.14 16.02 -0.96
C HIS A 659 -14.52 17.36 -1.37
N ILE A 660 -14.07 18.19 -0.42
CA ILE A 660 -13.44 19.49 -0.72
C ILE A 660 -12.10 19.31 -1.43
N ILE A 661 -11.28 18.33 -1.02
CA ILE A 661 -10.04 17.96 -1.74
C ILE A 661 -10.38 17.54 -3.17
N GLY A 662 -11.47 16.80 -3.36
CA GLY A 662 -12.03 16.45 -4.66
C GLY A 662 -12.37 17.69 -5.50
N VAL A 663 -13.08 18.67 -4.93
CA VAL A 663 -13.44 19.93 -5.62
C VAL A 663 -12.19 20.70 -6.09
N TYR A 664 -11.16 20.83 -5.24
CA TYR A 664 -9.93 21.53 -5.64
C TYR A 664 -9.10 20.71 -6.64
N SER A 665 -9.08 19.38 -6.52
CA SER A 665 -8.42 18.49 -7.49
C SER A 665 -9.12 18.51 -8.86
N GLU A 666 -10.45 18.61 -8.87
CA GLU A 666 -11.25 18.81 -10.08
C GLU A 666 -11.00 20.20 -10.67
N THR A 667 -10.85 21.22 -9.84
CA THR A 667 -10.46 22.57 -10.30
C THR A 667 -9.10 22.55 -11.00
N ILE A 668 -8.10 21.87 -10.43
CA ILE A 668 -6.78 21.68 -11.05
C ILE A 668 -6.92 20.94 -12.39
N SER A 669 -7.66 19.83 -12.40
CA SER A 669 -7.88 19.01 -13.61
C SER A 669 -8.59 19.80 -14.71
N SER A 670 -9.64 20.56 -14.36
CA SER A 670 -10.40 21.41 -15.27
C SER A 670 -9.53 22.53 -15.86
N LYS A 671 -8.66 23.13 -15.05
CA LYS A 671 -7.66 24.09 -15.52
C LYS A 671 -6.71 23.40 -16.51
N ILE A 672 -6.08 22.28 -16.16
CA ILE A 672 -5.18 21.52 -17.06
C ILE A 672 -5.85 21.16 -18.39
N LEU A 673 -7.09 20.67 -18.36
CA LEU A 673 -7.89 20.39 -19.55
C LEU A 673 -8.21 21.66 -20.37
N SER A 674 -8.44 22.80 -19.72
CA SER A 674 -8.62 24.09 -20.39
C SER A 674 -7.35 24.56 -21.10
N LEU A 675 -6.18 24.41 -20.46
CA LEU A 675 -4.90 24.72 -21.10
C LEU A 675 -4.61 23.78 -22.26
N LYS A 676 -4.79 22.46 -22.07
CA LYS A 676 -4.64 21.46 -23.14
C LYS A 676 -5.51 21.80 -24.35
N ARG A 677 -6.81 22.10 -24.14
CA ARG A 677 -7.72 22.50 -25.22
C ARG A 677 -7.31 23.79 -25.93
N LYS A 678 -6.61 24.71 -25.27
CA LYS A 678 -6.08 25.92 -25.92
C LYS A 678 -4.84 25.59 -26.77
N LEU A 679 -3.97 24.71 -26.28
CA LEU A 679 -2.79 24.22 -26.99
C LEU A 679 -3.16 23.36 -28.21
N ASP A 680 -4.13 22.45 -28.07
CA ASP A 680 -4.65 21.60 -29.16
C ASP A 680 -5.28 22.42 -30.30
N LYS A 681 -5.71 23.66 -30.00
CA LYS A 681 -6.25 24.62 -30.99
C LYS A 681 -5.18 25.55 -31.58
N ASN A 682 -3.89 25.24 -31.45
CA ASN A 682 -2.75 26.06 -31.85
C ASN A 682 -2.77 27.51 -31.29
N LYS A 683 -3.49 27.77 -30.19
CA LYS A 683 -3.47 29.06 -29.50
C LYS A 683 -2.37 29.02 -28.45
N ILE A 684 -1.22 29.61 -28.77
CA ILE A 684 -0.11 29.79 -27.82
C ILE A 684 -0.57 30.79 -26.75
N PRO A 685 -0.71 30.39 -25.47
CA PRO A 685 -1.10 31.31 -24.42
C PRO A 685 0.02 32.33 -24.16
N THR A 686 -0.35 33.57 -23.83
CA THR A 686 0.65 34.58 -23.48
C THR A 686 1.34 34.23 -22.16
N LYS A 687 2.53 34.81 -21.91
CA LYS A 687 3.27 34.63 -20.65
C LYS A 687 2.39 34.93 -19.43
N THR A 688 1.61 36.01 -19.46
CA THR A 688 0.66 36.37 -18.39
C THR A 688 -0.41 35.30 -18.20
N GLN A 689 -1.01 34.79 -19.29
CA GLN A 689 -2.03 33.74 -19.21
C GLN A 689 -1.47 32.40 -18.67
N LEU A 690 -0.20 32.09 -18.94
CA LEU A 690 0.48 30.93 -18.36
C LEU A 690 0.78 31.12 -16.88
N ILE A 691 1.17 32.32 -16.48
CA ILE A 691 1.41 32.65 -15.06
C ILE A 691 0.08 32.57 -14.29
N ASP A 692 -0.99 33.23 -14.75
CA ASP A 692 -2.33 33.17 -14.14
C ASP A 692 -2.81 31.72 -13.98
N PHE A 693 -2.51 30.90 -14.97
CA PHE A 693 -2.83 29.48 -14.99
C PHE A 693 -2.10 28.69 -13.90
N ILE A 694 -0.78 28.88 -13.82
CA ILE A 694 0.08 28.23 -12.82
C ILE A 694 -0.27 28.72 -11.42
N SER A 695 -0.50 30.02 -11.25
CA SER A 695 -0.94 30.64 -9.99
C SER A 695 -2.27 30.04 -9.50
N ALA A 696 -3.24 29.85 -10.40
CA ALA A 696 -4.51 29.21 -10.05
C ALA A 696 -4.36 27.74 -9.60
N ILE A 697 -3.49 26.96 -10.26
CA ILE A 697 -3.20 25.57 -9.85
C ILE A 697 -2.48 25.55 -8.51
N ASN A 698 -1.48 26.41 -8.34
CA ASN A 698 -0.69 26.46 -7.11
C ASN A 698 -1.56 26.84 -5.92
N LEU A 699 -2.46 27.83 -6.07
CA LEU A 699 -3.40 28.19 -5.01
C LEU A 699 -4.36 27.04 -4.65
N ALA A 700 -4.90 26.33 -5.64
CA ALA A 700 -5.75 25.17 -5.38
C ALA A 700 -4.99 24.07 -4.61
N ASN A 701 -3.71 23.85 -4.96
CA ASN A 701 -2.85 22.90 -4.26
C ASN A 701 -2.51 23.35 -2.83
N GLU A 702 -2.29 24.64 -2.60
CA GLU A 702 -2.10 25.21 -1.26
C GLU A 702 -3.34 25.00 -0.37
N LYS A 703 -4.55 25.19 -0.92
CA LYS A 703 -5.82 24.92 -0.22
C LYS A 703 -5.98 23.44 0.15
N ILE A 704 -5.61 22.52 -0.75
CA ILE A 704 -5.58 21.06 -0.46
C ILE A 704 -4.61 20.78 0.69
N GLY A 705 -3.40 21.34 0.65
CA GLY A 705 -2.42 21.20 1.73
C GLY A 705 -2.98 21.67 3.07
N THR A 706 -3.67 22.81 3.10
CA THR A 706 -4.34 23.32 4.31
C THR A 706 -5.41 22.37 4.83
N ILE A 707 -6.25 21.83 3.96
CA ILE A 707 -7.29 20.86 4.37
C ILE A 707 -6.66 19.62 5.00
N THR A 708 -5.62 19.05 4.38
CA THR A 708 -4.94 17.86 4.93
C THR A 708 -4.35 18.10 6.32
N ARG A 709 -3.92 19.33 6.64
CA ARG A 709 -3.47 19.71 8.00
C ARG A 709 -4.63 19.70 8.99
N PHE A 710 -5.81 20.17 8.58
CA PHE A 710 -7.03 20.12 9.38
C PHE A 710 -7.59 18.71 9.57
N THR A 711 -7.45 17.82 8.56
CA THR A 711 -7.98 16.44 8.63
C THR A 711 -7.31 15.57 9.70
N THR A 712 -6.14 15.97 10.20
CA THR A 712 -5.42 15.24 11.26
C THR A 712 -5.91 15.55 12.68
N LYS A 713 -6.83 16.52 12.87
CA LYS A 713 -7.39 16.90 14.18
C LYS A 713 -8.91 17.08 14.09
N ALA A 714 -9.64 16.24 14.82
CA ALA A 714 -11.09 15.98 14.70
C ALA A 714 -12.07 17.18 14.82
N ASN A 715 -11.63 18.37 15.25
CA ASN A 715 -12.56 19.46 15.59
C ASN A 715 -12.62 20.63 14.60
N TYR A 716 -11.79 20.66 13.55
CA TYR A 716 -11.69 21.86 12.70
C TYR A 716 -12.52 21.82 11.42
N LEU A 717 -13.17 20.69 11.10
CA LEU A 717 -13.84 20.51 9.80
C LEU A 717 -15.23 21.12 9.71
N LYS A 718 -15.89 21.39 10.84
CA LYS A 718 -17.07 22.27 10.86
C LYS A 718 -16.76 23.72 10.44
N ALA A 719 -15.48 24.10 10.49
CA ALA A 719 -14.98 25.43 10.17
C ALA A 719 -14.54 25.57 8.69
N SER A 720 -14.71 24.55 7.83
CA SER A 720 -14.46 24.71 6.39
C SER A 720 -15.57 25.49 5.67
N LEU A 721 -16.75 25.58 6.29
CA LEU A 721 -17.85 26.44 5.89
C LEU A 721 -17.72 27.77 6.65
N GLN A 722 -18.15 28.85 6.00
CA GLN A 722 -18.14 30.20 6.53
C GLN A 722 -18.55 30.24 8.01
N THR A 723 -17.70 30.81 8.86
CA THR A 723 -17.87 30.83 10.32
C THR A 723 -17.93 32.25 10.83
N LYS A 724 -18.66 32.47 11.94
CA LYS A 724 -18.73 33.75 12.65
C LYS A 724 -18.17 33.57 14.06
N GLU A 725 -16.89 33.87 14.23
CA GLU A 725 -16.16 33.68 15.49
C GLU A 725 -15.14 34.79 15.74
N ASN A 726 -14.51 34.78 16.93
CA ASN A 726 -13.42 35.70 17.23
C ASN A 726 -12.17 35.33 16.44
N ILE A 727 -11.82 36.13 15.43
CA ILE A 727 -10.71 35.86 14.53
C ILE A 727 -9.35 35.86 15.23
N VAL A 728 -9.18 36.68 16.29
CA VAL A 728 -7.94 36.75 17.08
C VAL A 728 -7.71 35.43 17.81
N SER A 729 -8.77 34.91 18.44
CA SER A 729 -8.75 33.61 19.10
C SER A 729 -8.47 32.47 18.13
N PHE A 730 -9.04 32.53 16.92
CA PHE A 730 -8.78 31.55 15.87
C PHE A 730 -7.32 31.53 15.43
N ILE A 731 -6.74 32.70 15.11
CA ILE A 731 -5.33 32.83 14.67
C ILE A 731 -4.39 32.27 15.74
N LYS A 732 -4.57 32.69 17.00
CA LYS A 732 -3.76 32.21 18.13
C LYS A 732 -3.82 30.69 18.25
N ASN A 733 -5.03 30.14 18.28
CA ASN A 733 -5.24 28.70 18.45
C ASN A 733 -4.63 27.89 17.29
N TYR A 734 -4.80 28.36 16.05
CA TYR A 734 -4.21 27.70 14.88
C TYR A 734 -2.68 27.70 14.93
N VAL A 735 -2.05 28.86 15.20
CA VAL A 735 -0.60 28.97 15.20
C VAL A 735 0.03 28.20 16.35
N GLU A 736 -0.50 28.33 17.58
CA GLU A 736 0.02 27.64 18.77
C GLU A 736 -0.20 26.13 18.73
N LYS A 737 -1.36 25.66 18.26
CA LYS A 737 -1.70 24.23 18.36
C LYS A 737 -1.51 23.44 17.09
N THR A 738 -1.38 24.09 15.93
CA THR A 738 -1.26 23.42 14.64
C THR A 738 0.05 23.77 13.94
N TYR A 739 0.34 25.06 13.73
CA TYR A 739 1.52 25.45 12.97
C TYR A 739 2.84 25.13 13.68
N THR A 740 2.99 25.52 14.95
CA THR A 740 4.25 25.31 15.72
C THR A 740 4.54 23.83 16.01
N VAL A 741 3.52 22.98 16.06
CA VAL A 741 3.68 21.52 16.21
C VAL A 741 4.33 20.90 14.96
N LEU A 742 3.97 21.40 13.78
CA LEU A 742 4.49 20.92 12.50
C LEU A 742 5.82 21.59 12.12
N HIS A 743 6.02 22.83 12.55
CA HIS A 743 7.15 23.66 12.17
C HIS A 743 7.85 24.22 13.41
N LYS A 744 9.15 23.91 13.59
CA LYS A 744 9.96 24.43 14.68
C LYS A 744 10.23 25.94 14.53
N ILE A 745 9.31 26.79 14.99
CA ILE A 745 9.48 28.25 15.12
C ILE A 745 8.86 28.72 16.44
N ASN A 746 9.53 29.65 17.13
CA ASN A 746 9.00 30.26 18.33
C ASN A 746 8.02 31.38 17.94
N VAL A 747 6.84 31.41 18.57
CA VAL A 747 5.82 32.42 18.31
C VAL A 747 5.46 33.14 19.60
N GLU A 748 5.28 34.45 19.53
CA GLU A 748 4.80 35.31 20.62
C GLU A 748 3.55 36.08 20.16
N PHE A 749 2.60 36.26 21.07
CA PHE A 749 1.39 37.05 20.84
C PHE A 749 1.33 38.23 21.81
N ILE A 750 1.05 39.42 21.27
CA ILE A 750 0.87 40.68 21.99
C ILE A 750 -0.59 41.11 21.80
N ASP A 751 -1.27 41.47 22.88
CA ASP A 751 -2.69 41.89 22.90
C ASP A 751 -3.66 40.84 22.33
N SER A 752 -3.42 39.55 22.65
CA SER A 752 -4.21 38.43 22.12
C SER A 752 -5.61 38.25 22.70
N ASP A 753 -5.96 39.00 23.74
CA ASP A 753 -7.24 38.88 24.46
C ASP A 753 -8.34 39.78 23.83
N ILE A 754 -8.03 40.42 22.71
CA ILE A 754 -8.97 41.24 21.93
C ILE A 754 -10.10 40.37 21.35
N GLU A 755 -11.33 40.87 21.47
CA GLU A 755 -12.50 40.23 20.88
C GLU A 755 -12.92 40.93 19.58
N PHE A 756 -12.71 40.24 18.45
CA PHE A 756 -13.11 40.72 17.13
C PHE A 756 -13.90 39.63 16.39
N ILE A 757 -15.23 39.66 16.55
CA ILE A 757 -16.13 38.71 15.91
C ILE A 757 -16.35 39.14 14.46
N LYS A 758 -15.93 38.28 13.52
CA LYS A 758 -16.08 38.47 12.09
C LYS A 758 -16.58 37.19 11.43
N GLU A 759 -17.32 37.33 10.34
CA GLU A 759 -17.63 36.23 9.46
C GLU A 759 -16.48 36.02 8.44
N PHE A 760 -15.86 34.84 8.43
CA PHE A 760 -14.73 34.53 7.55
C PHE A 760 -14.68 33.05 7.15
N LYS A 761 -13.81 32.72 6.20
CA LYS A 761 -13.48 31.34 5.80
C LYS A 761 -12.14 30.93 6.44
N PRO A 762 -12.14 30.00 7.41
CA PRO A 762 -10.94 29.53 8.11
C PRO A 762 -9.82 29.00 7.20
N ILE A 763 -10.16 28.35 6.09
CA ILE A 763 -9.19 27.85 5.11
C ILE A 763 -8.39 29.02 4.49
N GLU A 764 -9.08 30.09 4.09
CA GLU A 764 -8.46 31.25 3.45
C GLU A 764 -7.50 31.96 4.40
N LEU A 765 -7.95 32.21 5.64
CA LEU A 765 -7.12 32.80 6.68
C LEU A 765 -5.89 31.94 7.00
N THR A 766 -6.06 30.62 7.02
CA THR A 766 -4.97 29.69 7.29
C THR A 766 -3.91 29.68 6.18
N VAL A 767 -4.33 29.73 4.90
CA VAL A 767 -3.41 29.86 3.76
C VAL A 767 -2.60 31.16 3.86
N VAL A 768 -3.22 32.25 4.31
CA VAL A 768 -2.51 33.53 4.56
C VAL A 768 -1.44 33.35 5.63
N ILE A 769 -1.80 32.82 6.80
CA ILE A 769 -0.87 32.62 7.92
C ILE A 769 0.29 31.70 7.55
N ASP A 770 0.00 30.57 6.88
CA ASP A 770 1.02 29.59 6.49
C ASP A 770 2.01 30.18 5.49
N ASN A 771 1.55 30.95 4.51
CA ASN A 771 2.43 31.56 3.52
C ASN A 771 3.36 32.59 4.17
N ILE A 772 2.85 33.41 5.10
CA ILE A 772 3.66 34.41 5.83
C ILE A 772 4.71 33.71 6.69
N LEU A 773 4.30 32.77 7.56
CA LEU A 773 5.23 32.09 8.48
C LEU A 773 6.23 31.18 7.77
N ASN A 774 5.86 30.57 6.64
CA ASN A 774 6.81 29.78 5.85
C ASN A 774 7.87 30.67 5.20
N ASN A 775 7.52 31.90 4.79
CA ASN A 775 8.50 32.86 4.27
C ASN A 775 9.47 33.30 5.36
N SER A 776 8.98 33.62 6.57
CA SER A 776 9.84 33.91 7.73
C SER A 776 10.78 32.74 8.04
N ARG A 777 10.28 31.49 7.99
CA ARG A 777 11.12 30.29 8.22
C ARG A 777 12.17 30.08 7.12
N LYS A 778 11.82 30.28 5.84
CA LYS A 778 12.76 30.16 4.70
C LYS A 778 13.90 31.19 4.79
N LYS A 779 13.68 32.30 5.49
CA LYS A 779 14.68 33.33 5.81
C LYS A 779 15.34 33.13 7.19
N ASN A 780 15.25 31.92 7.75
CA ASN A 780 15.86 31.53 9.03
C ASN A 780 15.44 32.40 10.23
N ALA A 781 14.23 32.95 10.22
CA ALA A 781 13.73 33.70 11.36
C ALA A 781 13.66 32.83 12.62
N LYS A 782 14.18 33.34 13.73
CA LYS A 782 14.23 32.63 15.02
C LYS A 782 12.90 32.71 15.78
N LYS A 783 12.13 33.76 15.54
CA LYS A 783 10.89 34.07 16.25
C LYS A 783 9.92 34.84 15.34
N ALA A 784 8.63 34.55 15.45
CA ALA A 784 7.56 35.35 14.87
C ALA A 784 6.72 36.00 16.00
N ILE A 785 6.30 37.24 15.81
CA ILE A 785 5.54 38.03 16.76
C ILE A 785 4.25 38.48 16.10
N PHE A 786 3.12 38.14 16.71
CA PHE A 786 1.80 38.61 16.33
C PHE A 786 1.36 39.71 17.28
N SER A 787 0.93 40.85 16.77
CA SER A 787 0.36 41.94 17.57
C SER A 787 -1.01 42.32 17.01
N PHE A 788 -1.99 42.46 17.89
CA PHE A 788 -3.36 42.79 17.52
C PHE A 788 -3.74 44.16 18.07
N SER A 789 -4.43 44.97 17.27
CA SER A 789 -5.00 46.24 17.75
C SER A 789 -6.30 46.56 17.03
N ILE A 790 -7.22 47.25 17.71
CA ILE A 790 -8.46 47.74 17.09
C ILE A 790 -8.39 49.25 16.99
N SER A 791 -8.64 49.77 15.80
CA SER A 791 -8.83 51.20 15.54
C SER A 791 -9.96 51.39 14.53
N ASN A 792 -10.85 52.36 14.78
CA ASN A 792 -11.98 52.67 13.87
C ASN A 792 -12.81 51.45 13.42
N ASN A 793 -13.15 50.54 14.35
CA ASN A 793 -13.85 49.27 14.08
C ASN A 793 -13.12 48.26 13.17
N ASN A 794 -11.84 48.48 12.86
CA ASN A 794 -11.03 47.57 12.08
C ASN A 794 -9.98 46.88 12.96
N LEU A 795 -9.75 45.59 12.73
CA LEU A 795 -8.69 44.83 13.38
C LEU A 795 -7.40 44.96 12.57
N THR A 796 -6.33 45.44 13.19
CA THR A 796 -4.99 45.36 12.61
C THR A 796 -4.22 44.20 13.24
N VAL A 797 -3.78 43.28 12.39
CA VAL A 797 -2.90 42.16 12.71
C VAL A 797 -1.51 42.49 12.16
N SER A 798 -0.56 42.79 13.04
CA SER A 798 0.85 42.93 12.69
C SER A 798 1.55 41.59 12.90
N ILE A 799 2.22 41.08 11.86
CA ILE A 799 3.00 39.85 11.88
C ILE A 799 4.44 40.23 11.58
N LYS A 800 5.31 40.10 12.57
CA LYS A 800 6.73 40.43 12.52
C LYS A 800 7.56 39.16 12.64
N ASP A 801 8.71 39.11 11.99
CA ASP A 801 9.72 38.10 12.27
C ASP A 801 11.05 38.70 12.70
N ILE A 802 11.78 37.95 13.54
CA ILE A 802 13.15 38.29 13.92
C ILE A 802 14.09 37.48 13.03
N GLY A 803 14.57 38.10 11.95
CA GLY A 803 15.30 37.47 10.86
C GLY A 803 16.10 38.49 10.04
N GLU A 804 16.53 38.09 8.83
CA GLU A 804 17.22 39.02 7.92
C GLU A 804 16.24 40.00 7.27
N PRO A 805 16.49 41.32 7.30
CA PRO A 805 15.61 42.31 6.69
C PRO A 805 15.57 42.19 5.15
N LEU A 806 14.50 42.73 4.55
CA LEU A 806 14.39 42.79 3.09
C LEU A 806 15.48 43.70 2.50
N ASN A 807 16.01 43.36 1.32
CA ASN A 807 17.01 44.20 0.65
C ASN A 807 16.44 45.60 0.36
N LYS A 808 17.22 46.66 0.64
CA LYS A 808 16.79 48.07 0.56
C LYS A 808 16.38 48.53 -0.85
N ASP A 809 16.78 47.79 -1.89
CA ASP A 809 16.48 48.11 -3.29
C ASP A 809 15.09 47.62 -3.78
N LEU A 810 14.31 46.93 -2.93
CA LEU A 810 12.97 46.45 -3.27
C LEU A 810 11.88 47.39 -2.75
N ASN A 811 11.14 48.02 -3.66
CA ASN A 811 9.99 48.87 -3.32
C ASN A 811 8.85 48.05 -2.68
N SER A 812 8.21 48.58 -1.63
CA SER A 812 7.18 47.91 -0.81
C SER A 812 5.97 47.38 -1.58
N SER A 813 5.70 47.88 -2.79
CA SER A 813 4.60 47.41 -3.64
C SER A 813 4.96 46.20 -4.51
N ILE A 814 6.24 46.07 -4.89
CA ILE A 814 6.73 45.06 -5.85
C ILE A 814 6.76 43.66 -5.22
N ILE A 815 6.91 43.57 -3.90
CA ILE A 815 6.97 42.28 -3.18
C ILE A 815 5.68 41.45 -3.26
N PHE A 816 4.56 42.09 -3.64
CA PHE A 816 3.27 41.43 -3.85
C PHE A 816 2.99 41.12 -5.33
N GLU A 817 3.89 41.45 -6.24
CA GLU A 817 3.76 41.12 -7.66
C GLU A 817 4.17 39.67 -7.93
N GLU A 818 3.46 39.03 -8.86
CA GLU A 818 3.69 37.63 -9.20
C GLU A 818 5.09 37.41 -9.83
N GLY A 819 5.84 36.45 -9.31
CA GLY A 819 7.16 36.07 -9.84
C GLY A 819 8.34 36.83 -9.24
N ILE A 820 8.10 37.74 -8.29
CA ILE A 820 9.17 38.41 -7.53
C ILE A 820 9.60 37.52 -6.35
N THR A 821 10.87 37.10 -6.34
CA THR A 821 11.44 36.26 -5.27
C THR A 821 12.88 36.65 -4.97
N THR A 822 13.23 36.69 -3.69
CA THR A 822 14.62 36.84 -3.21
C THR A 822 15.23 35.51 -2.75
N THR A 823 14.58 34.39 -3.09
CA THR A 823 14.96 33.01 -2.74
C THR A 823 14.77 32.08 -3.94
N ARG A 824 15.22 30.81 -3.87
CA ARG A 824 14.97 29.79 -4.91
C ARG A 824 13.48 29.36 -5.06
N GLY A 825 12.54 30.10 -4.48
CA GLY A 825 11.10 29.84 -4.52
C GLY A 825 10.39 30.44 -5.73
N SER A 826 9.09 30.15 -5.87
CA SER A 826 8.26 30.54 -7.03
C SER A 826 7.90 32.02 -7.13
N GLY A 827 8.03 32.81 -6.05
CA GLY A 827 7.62 34.22 -6.04
C GLY A 827 6.10 34.46 -6.10
N LEU A 828 5.28 33.46 -5.76
CA LEU A 828 3.80 33.54 -5.83
C LEU A 828 3.13 33.62 -4.44
N GLY A 829 3.86 33.43 -3.36
CA GLY A 829 3.26 33.30 -2.01
C GLY A 829 2.64 34.60 -1.50
N LEU A 830 3.35 35.73 -1.63
CA LEU A 830 2.84 37.03 -1.14
C LEU A 830 1.73 37.61 -2.03
N SER A 831 1.77 37.35 -3.34
CA SER A 831 0.68 37.74 -4.24
C SER A 831 -0.62 37.00 -3.89
N HIS A 832 -0.55 35.71 -3.59
CA HIS A 832 -1.69 34.92 -3.09
C HIS A 832 -2.21 35.47 -1.76
N VAL A 833 -1.32 35.78 -0.81
CA VAL A 833 -1.70 36.36 0.48
C VAL A 833 -2.48 37.66 0.29
N LYS A 834 -1.98 38.57 -0.56
CA LYS A 834 -2.66 39.83 -0.85
C LYS A 834 -4.04 39.60 -1.44
N ARG A 835 -4.16 38.72 -2.45
CA ARG A 835 -5.43 38.40 -3.09
C ARG A 835 -6.46 37.86 -2.10
N ILE A 836 -6.06 36.94 -1.22
CA ILE A 836 -6.96 36.39 -0.20
C ILE A 836 -7.40 37.46 0.80
N VAL A 837 -6.48 38.30 1.27
CA VAL A 837 -6.80 39.36 2.24
C VAL A 837 -7.78 40.38 1.64
N GLU A 838 -7.54 40.80 0.39
CA GLU A 838 -8.33 41.85 -0.27
C GLU A 838 -9.68 41.31 -0.79
N GLU A 839 -9.71 40.14 -1.44
CA GLU A 839 -10.90 39.61 -2.11
C GLU A 839 -11.79 38.74 -1.20
N GLU A 840 -11.20 37.97 -0.27
CA GLU A 840 -11.95 36.97 0.52
C GLU A 840 -12.14 37.39 1.98
N LEU A 841 -11.20 38.14 2.57
CA LEU A 841 -11.27 38.59 3.97
C LEU A 841 -11.73 40.05 4.11
N ASN A 842 -11.95 40.76 3.00
CA ASN A 842 -12.33 42.17 2.94
C ASN A 842 -11.41 43.06 3.78
N GLY A 843 -10.11 42.94 3.55
CA GLY A 843 -9.06 43.66 4.28
C GLY A 843 -8.03 44.32 3.37
N LYS A 844 -6.99 44.88 3.98
CA LYS A 844 -5.84 45.49 3.31
C LYS A 844 -4.55 44.95 3.91
N ILE A 845 -3.54 44.68 3.08
CA ILE A 845 -2.21 44.26 3.54
C ILE A 845 -1.15 45.27 3.11
N ILE A 846 -0.23 45.59 4.01
CA ILE A 846 0.87 46.54 3.78
C ILE A 846 2.15 46.00 4.44
N HIS A 847 3.29 46.15 3.78
CA HIS A 847 4.61 45.91 4.37
C HIS A 847 5.10 47.15 5.11
N ASN A 848 5.68 46.97 6.30
CA ASN A 848 6.30 48.07 7.05
C ASN A 848 7.82 48.14 6.78
N PRO A 849 8.30 49.06 5.93
CA PRO A 849 9.72 49.17 5.61
C PRO A 849 10.57 49.75 6.75
N GLU A 850 9.95 50.34 7.77
CA GLU A 850 10.66 50.94 8.91
C GLU A 850 11.09 49.89 9.95
N TYR A 851 10.64 48.65 9.82
CA TYR A 851 11.02 47.57 10.72
C TYR A 851 12.39 46.98 10.32
N THR A 852 13.42 47.26 11.13
CA THR A 852 14.83 46.94 10.80
C THR A 852 15.33 45.60 11.35
N ASN A 853 14.60 44.98 12.28
CA ASN A 853 15.00 43.73 12.96
C ASN A 853 14.55 42.44 12.23
N GLY A 854 13.99 42.57 11.02
CA GLY A 854 13.49 41.47 10.20
C GLY A 854 12.45 41.97 9.20
N PHE A 855 11.34 41.25 9.05
CA PHE A 855 10.24 41.61 8.13
C PHE A 855 8.91 41.78 8.87
N GLU A 856 8.12 42.80 8.50
CA GLU A 856 6.80 43.08 9.09
C GLU A 856 5.71 43.26 8.03
N LEU A 857 4.61 42.53 8.20
CA LEU A 857 3.35 42.72 7.47
C LEU A 857 2.24 43.18 8.41
N LYS A 858 1.49 44.20 7.99
CA LYS A 858 0.28 44.68 8.67
C LYS A 858 -0.93 44.34 7.82
N ILE A 859 -1.85 43.58 8.39
CA ILE A 859 -3.13 43.20 7.79
C ILE A 859 -4.23 43.93 8.55
N THR A 860 -4.98 44.79 7.87
CA THR A 860 -6.16 45.46 8.41
C THR A 860 -7.40 44.77 7.90
N LEU A 861 -8.21 44.22 8.80
CA LEU A 861 -9.47 43.55 8.50
C LEU A 861 -10.63 44.44 8.92
N ASN A 862 -11.54 44.70 8.00
CA ASN A 862 -12.79 45.39 8.32
C ASN A 862 -13.72 44.42 9.05
N LYS A 863 -14.62 44.93 9.90
CA LYS A 863 -15.58 44.10 10.64
C LYS A 863 -16.45 43.25 9.72
#